data_AF-A0A0N4ZMZ6-F1
#
_entry.id   AF-A0A0N4ZMZ6-F1
#
_cell.length_a   1.000
_cell.length_b   1.000
_cell.length_c   1.000
_cell.angle_alpha   90.00
_cell.angle_beta   90.00
_cell.angle_gamma   90.00
#
_symmetry.space_group_name_H-M   'P 1'
#
loop_
_entity.id
_entity.type
_entity.pdbx_description
1 polymer ?
#
loop_
_entity_poly.entity_id
_entity_poly.type
_entity_poly.pdbx_seq_one_letter_code
_entity_poly.pdbx_strand_id
1 'polypeptide(L)'
;MNSLLTVLFMFLWKTLPWLMVIGGVNSYYPRLGNYVCQDRNNQDERFVILDGKDPIDENLAESFFRRHKLSDTSRHDKDITIQLGEGKTLTVKNVNIIKIILKDLFVPEGRNNYVKLYTFLNFLFCPIRKIENKIYFFDSIKIEDNGLRKYDQTTRCTVEYCNIGLYLYEENTEVGTLLKGGTINKAFYVAIVPEKNEEFFSFYGLKFTVNVKALLKCPYKEWFHKHSSATFEPMEYITDEFPGVGNRHKYVPGYAERNLEKIHQDQNSKGFICGRVRQLKPLPTFNVGFEYGMNNDIIKSTNVRFDNGILFCGSNDLKDYYVFGYLSKRYQLIEGPEWKYFKDNIKLHYGQLLYAYKKSDVDERYNNFDANKAIPPSCIGENKELPATLKLNINGSPVSEFKSVVEEDGTYVFYYMIDEIKGTEVKLLSCYANLDNHKNDAFNEYYAKNYRFNIIMKKTIDKRIVSTPSEFEKSINKDNDFYGIYACKTTSQTPNKMLKESNIVIVPANNQVLRLIKKIVQAKAEELRCMKEDIEGNKLIQMDVTIPTQKVIKFFIKDKKKTNFDEAILYYYYIPDNKIKYQNETKLKCHYGNETRKIFIEITHDVNEGPPKNFPTSDDKLLLYVAGSLGITGLILIIIGAVVAILIKKKRKKRRLKELSLSKSGLSGGLNKSSTSKSKSLMTASSKRSSSKSIPNSKSMKTTSSTSKSKNNLNNIKITANIKTKSKSGSKISKIH
;
A
#
# COMPACT_ATOMS: atom_id res chain seq x y z
N MET A 1 59.88 -8.68 7.98
CA MET A 1 59.18 -9.85 8.56
C MET A 1 57.70 -9.59 8.89
N ASN A 2 57.30 -8.40 9.36
CA ASN A 2 55.89 -8.14 9.72
C ASN A 2 54.89 -8.03 8.55
N SER A 3 55.35 -7.81 7.32
CA SER A 3 54.46 -7.71 6.13
C SER A 3 54.06 -9.08 5.56
N LEU A 4 54.87 -10.13 5.75
CA LEU A 4 54.54 -11.48 5.28
C LEU A 4 53.46 -12.13 6.17
N LEU A 5 53.46 -11.82 7.47
CA LEU A 5 52.52 -12.37 8.44
C LEU A 5 51.08 -11.87 8.20
N THR A 6 50.92 -10.61 7.76
CA THR A 6 49.60 -10.02 7.50
C THR A 6 48.98 -10.57 6.21
N VAL A 7 49.79 -10.86 5.19
CA VAL A 7 49.33 -11.46 3.93
C VAL A 7 48.94 -12.93 4.15
N LEU A 8 49.69 -13.67 4.98
CA LEU A 8 49.31 -15.04 5.38
C LEU A 8 48.01 -15.05 6.20
N PHE A 9 47.82 -14.11 7.13
CA PHE A 9 46.58 -14.02 7.92
C PHE A 9 45.35 -13.68 7.06
N MET A 10 45.50 -12.81 6.05
CA MET A 10 44.40 -12.51 5.11
C MET A 10 44.07 -13.67 4.17
N PHE A 11 45.07 -14.49 3.79
CA PHE A 11 44.83 -15.70 2.99
C PHE A 11 44.17 -16.83 3.79
N LEU A 12 44.56 -17.01 5.06
CA LEU A 12 43.94 -17.98 5.96
C LEU A 12 42.48 -17.61 6.28
N TRP A 13 42.15 -16.32 6.45
CA TRP A 13 40.77 -15.91 6.74
C TRP A 13 39.81 -16.00 5.55
N LYS A 14 40.32 -15.90 4.30
CA LYS A 14 39.49 -16.09 3.09
C LYS A 14 39.28 -17.55 2.72
N THR A 15 40.10 -18.48 3.22
CA THR A 15 40.02 -19.91 2.90
C THR A 15 39.35 -20.74 4.00
N LEU A 16 39.29 -20.25 5.24
CA LEU A 16 38.61 -20.95 6.34
C LEU A 16 37.07 -21.10 6.24
N PRO A 17 36.28 -20.28 5.52
CA PRO A 17 34.84 -20.52 5.38
C PRO A 17 34.52 -21.76 4.52
N TRP A 18 35.48 -22.26 3.73
CA TRP A 18 35.29 -23.42 2.86
C TRP A 18 35.66 -24.75 3.52
N LEU A 19 36.43 -24.74 4.61
CA LEU A 19 36.91 -25.95 5.29
C LEU A 19 36.06 -26.39 6.49
N MET A 20 35.08 -25.59 6.94
CA MET A 20 34.15 -25.96 8.03
C MET A 20 32.77 -26.48 7.58
N VAL A 21 32.58 -26.79 6.29
CA VAL A 21 31.35 -27.46 5.79
C VAL A 21 31.61 -28.88 5.26
N ILE A 22 32.78 -29.46 5.59
CA ILE A 22 33.05 -30.90 5.41
C ILE A 22 32.92 -31.61 6.76
N GLY A 23 31.98 -31.16 7.59
CA GLY A 23 31.32 -32.00 8.58
C GLY A 23 30.15 -32.66 7.90
N GLY A 24 30.44 -33.62 7.01
CA GLY A 24 29.42 -34.50 6.45
C GLY A 24 28.77 -35.26 7.59
N VAL A 25 27.71 -34.67 8.16
CA VAL A 25 26.71 -35.41 8.89
C VAL A 25 26.13 -36.35 7.84
N ASN A 26 26.72 -37.55 7.74
CA ASN A 26 26.04 -38.73 7.25
C ASN A 26 24.87 -38.93 8.21
N SER A 27 23.83 -38.11 8.06
CA SER A 27 22.52 -38.38 8.58
C SER A 27 22.11 -39.65 7.86
N TYR A 28 22.38 -40.76 8.54
CA TYR A 28 21.90 -42.09 8.24
C TYR A 28 20.38 -42.01 8.36
N TYR A 29 19.72 -41.39 7.38
CA TYR A 29 18.30 -41.52 7.21
C TYR A 29 18.10 -43.02 6.94
N PRO A 30 17.42 -43.77 7.83
CA PRO A 30 17.08 -45.16 7.54
C PRO A 30 16.41 -45.15 6.17
N ARG A 31 16.79 -46.02 5.23
CA ARG A 31 16.28 -46.01 3.84
C ARG A 31 14.75 -45.97 3.85
N LEU A 32 14.18 -44.77 3.71
CA LEU A 32 12.75 -44.47 3.85
C LEU A 32 11.92 -44.93 2.63
N GLY A 33 12.40 -45.94 1.91
CA GLY A 33 11.93 -46.37 0.60
C GLY A 33 11.79 -47.88 0.45
N ASN A 34 11.95 -48.66 1.52
CA ASN A 34 11.86 -50.13 1.44
C ASN A 34 10.43 -50.67 1.42
N TYR A 35 9.42 -49.86 1.05
CA TYR A 35 8.10 -50.45 0.80
C TYR A 35 8.20 -51.39 -0.40
N VAL A 36 8.37 -52.68 -0.12
CA VAL A 36 8.37 -53.73 -1.13
C VAL A 36 6.93 -54.12 -1.37
N CYS A 37 6.42 -53.82 -2.57
CA CYS A 37 5.06 -54.16 -2.99
C CYS A 37 4.76 -55.62 -2.61
N GLN A 38 3.86 -55.81 -1.64
CA GLN A 38 3.68 -57.09 -0.94
C GLN A 38 3.00 -58.15 -1.82
N ASP A 39 2.28 -57.73 -2.87
CA ASP A 39 1.49 -58.64 -3.69
C ASP A 39 2.33 -59.34 -4.76
N ARG A 40 3.05 -60.42 -4.37
CA ARG A 40 3.87 -61.26 -5.26
C ARG A 40 3.07 -61.89 -6.41
N ASN A 41 1.75 -62.01 -6.27
CA ASN A 41 0.88 -62.65 -7.28
C ASN A 41 0.40 -61.68 -8.36
N ASN A 42 0.56 -60.37 -8.16
CA ASN A 42 0.05 -59.37 -9.08
C ASN A 42 1.15 -58.95 -10.05
N GLN A 43 1.17 -59.60 -11.23
CA GLN A 43 2.19 -59.37 -12.24
C GLN A 43 2.11 -58.00 -12.93
N ASP A 44 0.97 -57.31 -12.81
CA ASP A 44 0.68 -56.04 -13.46
C ASP A 44 1.55 -54.89 -12.91
N GLU A 45 2.25 -54.21 -13.81
CA GLU A 45 2.95 -52.97 -13.50
C GLU A 45 1.93 -51.86 -13.17
N ARG A 46 2.12 -51.21 -12.01
CA ARG A 46 1.20 -50.21 -11.48
C ARG A 46 1.93 -49.07 -10.80
N PHE A 47 1.25 -47.94 -10.72
CA PHE A 47 1.66 -46.76 -9.97
C PHE A 47 0.83 -46.66 -8.69
N VAL A 48 1.48 -46.47 -7.55
CA VAL A 48 0.90 -46.50 -6.21
C VAL A 48 1.18 -45.18 -5.50
N ILE A 49 0.19 -44.66 -4.78
CA ILE A 49 0.28 -43.41 -4.03
C ILE A 49 0.10 -43.72 -2.54
N LEU A 50 1.04 -43.24 -1.72
CA LEU A 50 1.07 -43.49 -0.28
C LEU A 50 1.05 -42.15 0.47
N ASP A 51 0.19 -42.04 1.49
CA ASP A 51 0.16 -40.91 2.42
C ASP A 51 1.26 -41.03 3.50
N GLY A 52 1.84 -39.89 3.88
CA GLY A 52 3.07 -39.71 4.63
C GLY A 52 2.99 -39.96 6.13
N LYS A 53 2.90 -41.24 6.53
CA LYS A 53 3.52 -41.66 7.79
C LYS A 53 4.90 -42.24 7.48
N ASP A 54 5.90 -41.68 8.16
CA ASP A 54 7.27 -42.17 8.12
C ASP A 54 7.59 -42.88 9.44
N PRO A 55 8.14 -44.12 9.44
CA PRO A 55 8.33 -44.99 8.27
C PRO A 55 7.02 -45.58 7.77
N ILE A 56 6.97 -45.91 6.47
CA ILE A 56 5.88 -46.72 5.90
C ILE A 56 6.02 -48.10 6.54
N ASP A 57 5.04 -48.51 7.34
CA ASP A 57 4.99 -49.85 7.92
C ASP A 57 5.07 -50.88 6.78
N GLU A 58 6.09 -51.74 6.81
CA GLU A 58 6.26 -52.78 5.81
C GLU A 58 5.04 -53.72 5.75
N ASN A 59 4.23 -53.76 6.80
CA ASN A 59 2.99 -54.53 6.89
C ASN A 59 1.73 -53.79 6.43
N LEU A 60 1.84 -52.54 5.96
CA LEU A 60 0.66 -51.82 5.49
C LEU A 60 0.13 -52.48 4.22
N ALA A 61 -1.07 -53.05 4.31
CA ALA A 61 -1.69 -53.74 3.20
C ALA A 61 -1.93 -52.79 2.01
N GLU A 62 -1.53 -53.22 0.80
CA GLU A 62 -1.70 -52.42 -0.42
C GLU A 62 -3.15 -52.00 -0.70
N SER A 63 -4.13 -52.66 -0.08
CA SER A 63 -5.55 -52.33 -0.16
C SER A 63 -5.89 -50.91 0.29
N PHE A 64 -5.04 -50.29 1.11
CA PHE A 64 -5.24 -48.91 1.59
C PHE A 64 -4.69 -47.85 0.63
N PHE A 65 -3.99 -48.26 -0.44
CA PHE A 65 -3.37 -47.34 -1.38
C PHE A 65 -4.16 -47.21 -2.69
N ARG A 66 -4.08 -46.02 -3.28
CA ARG A 66 -4.57 -45.81 -4.65
C ARG A 66 -3.60 -46.45 -5.62
N ARG A 67 -4.14 -47.19 -6.59
CA ARG A 67 -3.40 -47.95 -7.60
C ARG A 67 -3.89 -47.56 -8.99
N HIS A 68 -2.96 -47.29 -9.88
CA HIS A 68 -3.22 -47.02 -11.29
C HIS A 68 -2.42 -48.02 -12.11
N LYS A 69 -3.10 -48.86 -12.91
CA LYS A 69 -2.39 -49.77 -13.82
C LYS A 69 -1.67 -48.94 -14.88
N LEU A 70 -0.43 -49.31 -15.23
CA LEU A 70 0.30 -48.62 -16.30
C LEU A 70 -0.30 -48.89 -17.69
N SER A 71 -1.18 -49.88 -17.82
CA SER A 71 -1.99 -50.12 -19.02
C SER A 71 -3.08 -49.07 -19.22
N ASP A 72 -3.57 -48.45 -18.15
CA ASP A 72 -4.78 -47.61 -18.15
C ASP A 72 -4.42 -46.13 -18.33
N THR A 73 -3.42 -45.86 -19.18
CA THR A 73 -2.89 -44.52 -19.42
C THR A 73 -3.37 -43.95 -20.74
N SER A 74 -3.62 -42.64 -20.80
CA SER A 74 -3.87 -41.96 -22.06
C SER A 74 -2.55 -41.50 -22.69
N ARG A 75 -2.36 -41.72 -23.99
CA ARG A 75 -1.16 -41.25 -24.71
C ARG A 75 -1.18 -39.73 -24.88
N HIS A 76 -0.02 -39.10 -24.74
CA HIS A 76 0.21 -37.72 -25.16
C HIS A 76 0.69 -37.72 -26.63
N ASP A 77 0.01 -36.96 -27.48
CA ASP A 77 0.24 -37.02 -28.93
C ASP A 77 1.51 -36.31 -29.41
N LYS A 78 2.18 -35.56 -28.53
CA LYS A 78 3.37 -34.78 -28.87
C LYS A 78 4.60 -35.34 -28.19
N ASP A 79 5.69 -35.39 -28.96
CA ASP A 79 7.02 -35.67 -28.43
C ASP A 79 7.45 -34.53 -27.50
N ILE A 80 8.11 -34.88 -26.40
CA ILE A 80 8.67 -33.91 -25.45
C ILE A 80 10.16 -33.76 -25.77
N THR A 81 10.61 -32.53 -25.96
CA THR A 81 12.03 -32.23 -26.21
C THR A 81 12.65 -31.64 -24.95
N ILE A 82 13.67 -32.30 -24.40
CA ILE A 82 14.39 -31.88 -23.21
C ILE A 82 15.77 -31.36 -23.60
N GLN A 83 16.07 -30.13 -23.24
CA GLN A 83 17.38 -29.50 -23.46
C GLN A 83 18.30 -29.79 -22.27
N LEU A 84 19.29 -30.66 -22.45
CA LEU A 84 20.20 -31.12 -21.39
C LEU A 84 21.41 -30.19 -21.18
N GLY A 85 21.53 -29.12 -21.97
CA GLY A 85 22.69 -28.24 -22.00
C GLY A 85 23.71 -28.65 -23.08
N GLU A 86 24.68 -27.78 -23.38
CA GLU A 86 25.75 -28.04 -24.37
C GLU A 86 25.24 -28.46 -25.76
N GLY A 87 24.04 -28.00 -26.16
CA GLY A 87 23.40 -28.38 -27.42
C GLY A 87 22.83 -29.82 -27.43
N LYS A 88 22.96 -30.57 -26.34
CA LYS A 88 22.43 -31.94 -26.21
C LYS A 88 20.92 -31.91 -25.98
N THR A 89 20.21 -32.68 -26.78
CA THR A 89 18.75 -32.76 -26.76
C THR A 89 18.31 -34.21 -26.60
N LEU A 90 17.36 -34.44 -25.71
CA LEU A 90 16.70 -35.72 -25.51
C LEU A 90 15.23 -35.62 -25.95
N THR A 91 14.88 -36.38 -26.99
CA THR A 91 13.52 -36.44 -27.54
C THR A 91 12.79 -37.63 -26.93
N VAL A 92 11.68 -37.37 -26.25
CA VAL A 92 10.89 -38.39 -25.56
C VAL A 92 9.59 -38.61 -26.32
N LYS A 93 9.41 -39.83 -26.83
CA LYS A 93 8.24 -40.27 -27.60
C LYS A 93 7.33 -41.13 -26.73
N ASN A 94 6.08 -41.29 -27.19
CA ASN A 94 5.08 -42.19 -26.59
C ASN A 94 4.90 -41.97 -25.09
N VAL A 95 4.67 -40.72 -24.71
CA VAL A 95 4.49 -40.33 -23.31
C VAL A 95 3.09 -40.75 -22.84
N ASN A 96 3.03 -41.69 -21.91
CA ASN A 96 1.79 -42.20 -21.32
C ASN A 96 1.41 -41.40 -20.07
N ILE A 97 0.23 -40.77 -20.07
CA ILE A 97 -0.23 -39.93 -18.97
C ILE A 97 -0.95 -40.80 -17.92
N ILE A 98 -0.41 -40.81 -16.71
CA ILE A 98 -1.03 -41.37 -15.51
C ILE A 98 -1.79 -40.22 -14.83
N LYS A 99 -3.13 -40.22 -14.96
CA LYS A 99 -3.99 -39.19 -14.35
C LYS A 99 -4.39 -39.61 -12.94
N ILE A 100 -4.07 -38.75 -11.98
CA ILE A 100 -4.45 -38.90 -10.58
C ILE A 100 -5.45 -37.82 -10.27
N ILE A 101 -6.65 -38.17 -9.85
CA ILE A 101 -7.63 -37.16 -9.44
C ILE A 101 -7.16 -36.56 -8.12
N LEU A 102 -7.17 -35.22 -8.00
CA LEU A 102 -6.65 -34.53 -6.83
C LEU A 102 -7.31 -35.01 -5.52
N LYS A 103 -8.62 -35.28 -5.53
CA LYS A 103 -9.35 -35.85 -4.39
C LYS A 103 -8.90 -37.24 -3.96
N ASP A 104 -8.30 -38.00 -4.87
CA ASP A 104 -7.85 -39.37 -4.58
C ASP A 104 -6.51 -39.39 -3.85
N LEU A 105 -5.82 -38.24 -3.75
CA LEU A 105 -4.61 -38.11 -2.94
C LEU A 105 -4.88 -38.18 -1.43
N PHE A 106 -6.14 -38.02 -1.00
CA PHE A 106 -6.53 -38.05 0.41
C PHE A 106 -7.19 -39.40 0.73
N VAL A 107 -6.57 -40.19 1.59
CA VAL A 107 -7.08 -41.51 1.97
C VAL A 107 -8.15 -41.34 3.06
N PRO A 108 -9.34 -41.94 2.94
CA PRO A 108 -10.32 -41.94 4.03
C PRO A 108 -9.85 -42.81 5.20
N GLU A 109 -9.77 -42.23 6.40
CA GLU A 109 -9.59 -42.90 7.69
C GLU A 109 -10.98 -43.35 8.22
N GLY A 110 -11.65 -44.27 7.52
CA GLY A 110 -13.02 -44.72 7.84
C GLY A 110 -14.12 -43.94 7.10
N ARG A 111 -15.39 -44.13 7.48
CA ARG A 111 -16.55 -43.64 6.68
C ARG A 111 -16.62 -42.12 6.51
N ASN A 112 -16.04 -41.33 7.44
CA ASN A 112 -16.19 -39.86 7.46
C ASN A 112 -14.91 -39.06 7.81
N ASN A 113 -13.77 -39.70 8.07
CA ASN A 113 -12.51 -38.99 8.37
C ASN A 113 -11.55 -39.21 7.20
N TYR A 114 -10.71 -38.22 6.93
CA TYR A 114 -9.64 -38.32 5.93
C TYR A 114 -8.31 -38.18 6.64
N VAL A 115 -7.36 -39.02 6.25
CA VAL A 115 -5.97 -38.88 6.66
C VAL A 115 -5.48 -37.55 6.11
N LYS A 116 -5.02 -36.70 7.01
CA LYS A 116 -4.43 -35.41 6.66
C LYS A 116 -3.07 -35.67 6.03
N LEU A 117 -2.78 -35.03 4.90
CA LEU A 117 -1.45 -35.03 4.31
C LEU A 117 -0.49 -34.27 5.23
N TYR A 118 0.12 -34.97 6.17
CA TYR A 118 0.91 -34.35 7.22
C TYR A 118 2.22 -33.76 6.67
N THR A 119 2.89 -34.34 5.68
CA THR A 119 4.25 -33.83 5.37
C THR A 119 4.69 -34.07 3.93
N PHE A 120 4.33 -35.21 3.34
CA PHE A 120 4.66 -35.52 1.96
C PHE A 120 3.78 -36.63 1.40
N LEU A 121 3.68 -36.68 0.07
CA LEU A 121 3.14 -37.80 -0.69
C LEU A 121 4.28 -38.64 -1.24
N ASN A 122 4.16 -39.96 -1.16
CA ASN A 122 5.05 -40.88 -1.86
C ASN A 122 4.38 -41.45 -3.10
N PHE A 123 5.18 -41.62 -4.14
CA PHE A 123 4.80 -42.14 -5.43
C PHE A 123 5.72 -43.33 -5.75
N LEU A 124 5.10 -44.46 -6.06
CA LEU A 124 5.80 -45.73 -6.22
C LEU A 124 5.40 -46.45 -7.51
N PHE A 125 6.40 -46.95 -8.25
CA PHE A 125 6.16 -47.94 -9.29
C PHE A 125 6.31 -49.36 -8.73
N CYS A 126 5.30 -50.21 -8.96
CA CYS A 126 5.23 -51.59 -8.49
C CYS A 126 5.10 -52.58 -9.66
N PRO A 127 5.70 -53.77 -9.56
CA PRO A 127 6.69 -54.17 -8.54
C PRO A 127 8.06 -53.54 -8.82
N ILE A 128 8.70 -52.99 -7.78
CA ILE A 128 9.99 -52.26 -7.89
C ILE A 128 11.04 -53.07 -8.66
N ARG A 129 11.21 -54.36 -8.35
CA ARG A 129 12.21 -55.25 -8.97
C ARG A 129 12.09 -55.35 -10.50
N LYS A 130 10.90 -55.14 -11.08
CA LYS A 130 10.71 -55.17 -12.54
C LYS A 130 11.03 -53.82 -13.20
N ILE A 131 11.00 -52.73 -12.42
CA ILE A 131 10.91 -51.37 -12.94
C ILE A 131 12.13 -50.51 -12.58
N GLU A 132 12.80 -50.78 -11.45
CA GLU A 132 13.93 -49.98 -10.94
C GLU A 132 15.10 -49.85 -11.93
N ASN A 133 15.28 -50.87 -12.78
CA ASN A 133 16.31 -50.88 -13.82
C ASN A 133 15.89 -50.26 -15.15
N LYS A 134 14.65 -49.75 -15.23
CA LYS A 134 14.03 -49.29 -16.47
C LYS A 134 13.56 -47.84 -16.40
N ILE A 135 13.28 -47.33 -15.20
CA ILE A 135 12.77 -45.96 -15.05
C ILE A 135 13.86 -45.01 -14.61
N TYR A 136 13.84 -43.82 -15.20
CA TYR A 136 14.63 -42.67 -14.79
C TYR A 136 13.70 -41.48 -14.55
N PHE A 137 14.07 -40.59 -13.65
CA PHE A 137 13.31 -39.39 -13.34
C PHE A 137 14.24 -38.23 -13.01
N PHE A 138 13.70 -37.02 -13.08
CA PHE A 138 14.43 -35.83 -12.68
C PHE A 138 14.17 -35.50 -11.20
N ASP A 139 15.22 -35.62 -10.39
CA ASP A 139 15.22 -35.32 -8.96
C ASP A 139 15.45 -33.82 -8.74
N SER A 140 14.47 -33.14 -8.16
CA SER A 140 14.51 -31.69 -7.95
C SER A 140 15.53 -31.26 -6.87
N ILE A 141 16.03 -32.20 -6.05
CA ILE A 141 17.02 -31.89 -5.01
C ILE A 141 18.44 -31.89 -5.58
N LYS A 142 18.75 -32.84 -6.47
CA LYS A 142 20.10 -33.08 -6.98
C LYS A 142 20.45 -32.13 -8.13
N ILE A 143 21.69 -31.67 -8.13
CA ILE A 143 22.24 -30.77 -9.15
C ILE A 143 23.15 -31.53 -10.12
N GLU A 144 23.84 -32.56 -9.64
CA GLU A 144 24.65 -33.47 -10.46
C GLU A 144 23.80 -34.15 -11.54
N ASP A 145 24.43 -34.49 -12.67
CA ASP A 145 23.79 -35.21 -13.76
C ASP A 145 22.50 -34.56 -14.28
N ASN A 146 22.43 -33.22 -14.25
CA ASN A 146 21.22 -32.45 -14.57
C ASN A 146 19.98 -32.93 -13.80
N GLY A 147 20.17 -33.45 -12.58
CA GLY A 147 19.14 -34.03 -11.73
C GLY A 147 18.59 -35.38 -12.23
N LEU A 148 19.07 -35.93 -13.34
CA LEU A 148 18.57 -37.20 -13.87
C LEU A 148 19.07 -38.36 -13.00
N ARG A 149 18.17 -39.22 -12.55
CA ARG A 149 18.49 -40.38 -11.73
C ARG A 149 17.75 -41.61 -12.18
N LYS A 150 18.38 -42.75 -11.97
CA LYS A 150 17.73 -44.05 -12.01
C LYS A 150 16.73 -44.16 -10.85
N TYR A 151 15.60 -44.79 -11.11
CA TYR A 151 14.55 -45.00 -10.12
C TYR A 151 14.91 -46.12 -9.16
N ASP A 152 15.49 -45.77 -8.01
CA ASP A 152 15.94 -46.70 -6.96
C ASP A 152 15.13 -46.59 -5.65
N GLN A 153 14.18 -45.65 -5.59
CA GLN A 153 13.40 -45.33 -4.39
C GLN A 153 12.07 -44.64 -4.74
N THR A 154 11.19 -44.51 -3.75
CA THR A 154 9.95 -43.74 -3.89
C THR A 154 10.24 -42.27 -4.26
N THR A 155 9.50 -41.73 -5.20
CA THR A 155 9.51 -40.28 -5.47
C THR A 155 8.54 -39.58 -4.54
N ARG A 156 8.78 -38.30 -4.25
CA ARG A 156 8.03 -37.56 -3.23
C ARG A 156 7.59 -36.20 -3.70
N CYS A 157 6.43 -35.77 -3.21
CA CYS A 157 6.05 -34.36 -3.19
C CYS A 157 5.92 -33.89 -1.75
N THR A 158 6.78 -32.95 -1.40
CA THR A 158 6.89 -32.30 -0.09
C THR A 158 6.71 -30.79 -0.30
N VAL A 159 6.70 -30.01 0.77
CA VAL A 159 6.74 -28.54 0.68
C VAL A 159 8.02 -28.02 0.00
N GLU A 160 9.12 -28.79 0.03
CA GLU A 160 10.42 -28.35 -0.47
C GLU A 160 10.64 -28.66 -1.94
N TYR A 161 10.13 -29.80 -2.40
CA TYR A 161 10.30 -30.27 -3.77
C TYR A 161 9.19 -31.25 -4.14
N CYS A 162 8.97 -31.43 -5.44
CA CYS A 162 8.00 -32.37 -5.97
C CYS A 162 8.58 -33.11 -7.17
N ASN A 163 8.86 -34.40 -6.98
CA ASN A 163 9.48 -35.29 -7.96
C ASN A 163 8.42 -36.08 -8.74
N ILE A 164 7.41 -35.39 -9.26
CA ILE A 164 6.44 -35.95 -10.22
C ILE A 164 6.53 -35.21 -11.55
N GLY A 165 5.78 -35.66 -12.55
CA GLY A 165 5.89 -35.21 -13.93
C GLY A 165 6.46 -36.33 -14.79
N LEU A 166 7.56 -36.08 -15.48
CA LEU A 166 8.12 -37.00 -16.47
C LEU A 166 9.04 -38.09 -15.89
N TYR A 167 8.73 -39.34 -16.24
CA TYR A 167 9.50 -40.56 -15.97
C TYR A 167 9.89 -41.22 -17.29
N LEU A 168 11.18 -41.39 -17.53
CA LEU A 168 11.72 -41.97 -18.76
C LEU A 168 11.80 -43.49 -18.63
N TYR A 169 11.36 -44.24 -19.63
CA TYR A 169 11.43 -45.70 -19.61
C TYR A 169 12.43 -46.20 -20.66
N GLU A 170 13.56 -46.70 -20.20
CA GLU A 170 14.63 -47.23 -21.05
C GLU A 170 15.34 -48.40 -20.36
N GLU A 171 15.46 -49.54 -21.03
CA GLU A 171 16.07 -50.74 -20.45
C GLU A 171 17.59 -50.72 -20.64
N ASN A 172 18.32 -51.35 -19.71
CA ASN A 172 19.77 -51.62 -19.81
C ASN A 172 20.63 -50.39 -20.17
N THR A 173 20.22 -49.22 -19.70
CA THR A 173 20.88 -47.94 -19.99
C THR A 173 21.48 -47.34 -18.72
N GLU A 174 22.38 -46.37 -18.86
CA GLU A 174 22.95 -45.62 -17.75
C GLU A 174 22.62 -44.13 -17.88
N VAL A 175 22.58 -43.42 -16.75
CA VAL A 175 22.29 -41.98 -16.69
C VAL A 175 23.22 -41.20 -17.63
N GLY A 176 24.52 -41.49 -17.62
CA GLY A 176 25.50 -40.81 -18.48
C GLY A 176 25.24 -40.97 -19.98
N THR A 177 24.62 -42.07 -20.40
CA THR A 177 24.21 -42.29 -21.80
C THR A 177 23.01 -41.42 -22.16
N LEU A 178 21.99 -41.37 -21.30
CA LEU A 178 20.82 -40.51 -21.49
C LEU A 178 21.21 -39.02 -21.53
N LEU A 179 22.22 -38.63 -20.76
CA LEU A 179 22.74 -37.27 -20.72
C LEU A 179 23.46 -36.82 -22.00
N LYS A 180 23.84 -37.76 -22.88
CA LYS A 180 24.39 -37.45 -24.21
C LYS A 180 23.30 -37.05 -25.21
N GLY A 181 22.02 -37.13 -24.82
CA GLY A 181 20.87 -36.88 -25.68
C GLY A 181 20.41 -38.14 -26.42
N GLY A 182 19.57 -37.96 -27.44
CA GLY A 182 19.04 -39.06 -28.25
C GLY A 182 17.52 -39.14 -28.22
N THR A 183 16.97 -40.34 -28.44
CA THR A 183 15.52 -40.58 -28.43
C THR A 183 15.17 -41.66 -27.43
N ILE A 184 14.19 -41.39 -26.57
CA ILE A 184 13.57 -42.37 -25.68
C ILE A 184 12.19 -42.70 -26.23
N ASN A 185 11.93 -43.98 -26.46
CA ASN A 185 10.71 -44.42 -27.15
C ASN A 185 9.51 -44.64 -26.23
N LYS A 186 9.67 -44.53 -24.91
CA LYS A 186 8.58 -44.69 -23.95
C LYS A 186 8.83 -43.85 -22.70
N ALA A 187 7.79 -43.18 -22.21
CA ALA A 187 7.84 -42.47 -20.95
C ALA A 187 6.47 -42.46 -20.28
N PHE A 188 6.44 -42.11 -19.02
CA PHE A 188 5.23 -41.86 -18.25
C PHE A 188 5.22 -40.41 -17.75
N TYR A 189 4.07 -39.75 -17.82
CA TYR A 189 3.87 -38.45 -17.20
C TYR A 189 2.80 -38.56 -16.11
N VAL A 190 3.19 -38.34 -14.87
CA VAL A 190 2.28 -38.35 -13.72
C VAL A 190 1.63 -36.98 -13.58
N ALA A 191 0.31 -36.93 -13.76
CA ALA A 191 -0.49 -35.72 -13.72
C ALA A 191 -1.48 -35.73 -12.56
N ILE A 192 -1.65 -34.60 -11.88
CA ILE A 192 -2.70 -34.39 -10.89
C ILE A 192 -3.84 -33.58 -11.53
N VAL A 193 -5.05 -34.12 -11.52
CA VAL A 193 -6.21 -33.55 -12.20
C VAL A 193 -7.23 -33.11 -11.14
N PRO A 194 -7.46 -31.79 -10.95
CA PRO A 194 -8.56 -31.32 -10.13
C PRO A 194 -9.90 -31.61 -10.82
N GLU A 195 -10.95 -31.90 -10.05
CA GLU A 195 -12.30 -32.13 -10.58
C GLU A 195 -13.02 -30.81 -10.86
N LYS A 196 -12.81 -29.82 -9.98
CA LYS A 196 -13.32 -28.46 -10.13
C LYS A 196 -12.19 -27.47 -10.38
N ASN A 197 -12.52 -26.41 -11.11
CA ASN A 197 -11.64 -25.26 -11.22
C ASN A 197 -11.41 -24.68 -9.81
N GLU A 198 -10.16 -24.33 -9.53
CA GLU A 198 -9.69 -23.77 -8.25
C GLU A 198 -9.48 -24.75 -7.09
N GLU A 199 -9.70 -26.06 -7.26
CA GLU A 199 -9.23 -27.03 -6.28
C GLU A 199 -7.71 -26.87 -6.07
N PHE A 200 -7.29 -27.11 -4.84
CA PHE A 200 -5.91 -26.90 -4.44
C PHE A 200 -5.38 -28.11 -3.69
N PHE A 201 -4.12 -28.42 -3.98
CA PHE A 201 -3.32 -29.34 -3.23
C PHE A 201 -2.90 -28.68 -1.92
N SER A 202 -3.43 -29.17 -0.82
CA SER A 202 -3.27 -28.60 0.51
C SER A 202 -2.22 -29.37 1.30
N PHE A 203 -1.18 -28.68 1.74
CA PHE A 203 -0.36 -29.15 2.84
C PHE A 203 -1.11 -28.88 4.15
N TYR A 204 -1.30 -29.93 4.95
CA TYR A 204 -1.82 -29.75 6.29
C TYR A 204 -0.75 -29.06 7.15
N GLY A 205 -1.10 -28.10 8.01
CA GLY A 205 -0.07 -27.48 8.85
C GLY A 205 -0.37 -26.17 9.55
N LEU A 206 -1.53 -25.54 9.32
CA LEU A 206 -1.88 -24.38 10.13
C LEU A 206 -2.72 -24.84 11.31
N LYS A 207 -2.07 -24.97 12.47
CA LYS A 207 -2.79 -24.92 13.75
C LYS A 207 -3.19 -23.49 14.12
N PHE A 208 -3.29 -22.58 13.16
CA PHE A 208 -3.52 -21.15 13.40
C PHE A 208 -4.57 -20.62 12.44
N THR A 209 -5.35 -19.65 12.93
CA THR A 209 -6.25 -18.86 12.09
C THR A 209 -5.47 -17.85 11.24
N VAL A 210 -6.16 -17.33 10.22
CA VAL A 210 -5.70 -16.22 9.36
C VAL A 210 -5.23 -15.00 10.15
N ASN A 211 -5.70 -14.81 11.38
CA ASN A 211 -5.40 -13.63 12.20
C ASN A 211 -3.98 -13.66 12.78
N VAL A 212 -3.42 -14.85 13.02
CA VAL A 212 -2.08 -15.02 13.59
C VAL A 212 -0.99 -14.62 12.60
N LYS A 213 -1.28 -14.71 11.30
CA LYS A 213 -0.30 -14.51 10.22
C LYS A 213 0.95 -15.36 10.44
N ALA A 214 0.76 -16.66 10.72
CA ALA A 214 1.89 -17.57 10.93
C ALA A 214 2.79 -17.61 9.68
N LEU A 215 4.10 -17.68 9.86
CA LEU A 215 5.06 -17.83 8.79
C LEU A 215 4.96 -19.25 8.21
N LEU A 216 4.99 -19.32 6.89
CA LEU A 216 4.83 -20.53 6.08
C LEU A 216 6.03 -20.71 5.18
N LYS A 217 6.45 -21.96 5.01
CA LYS A 217 7.41 -22.36 3.98
C LYS A 217 6.63 -22.65 2.71
N CYS A 218 6.60 -21.70 1.77
CA CYS A 218 5.90 -21.87 0.50
C CYS A 218 6.82 -22.44 -0.58
N PRO A 219 6.36 -23.40 -1.40
CA PRO A 219 7.01 -23.74 -2.65
C PRO A 219 7.25 -22.50 -3.54
N TYR A 220 8.27 -22.58 -4.39
CA TYR A 220 8.65 -21.49 -5.30
C TYR A 220 9.08 -22.03 -6.68
N LYS A 221 9.72 -21.21 -7.50
CA LYS A 221 9.95 -21.45 -8.94
C LYS A 221 10.58 -22.82 -9.27
N GLU A 222 11.49 -23.31 -8.44
CA GLU A 222 12.22 -24.58 -8.61
C GLU A 222 11.67 -25.70 -7.71
N TRP A 223 10.39 -25.65 -7.35
CA TRP A 223 9.74 -26.73 -6.62
C TRP A 223 9.68 -28.03 -7.44
N PHE A 224 9.57 -27.91 -8.75
CA PHE A 224 9.76 -29.00 -9.71
C PHE A 224 11.10 -28.85 -10.42
N HIS A 225 11.71 -29.97 -10.76
CA HIS A 225 12.85 -29.96 -11.66
C HIS A 225 12.45 -29.37 -13.03
N LYS A 226 13.31 -28.52 -13.61
CA LYS A 226 13.07 -27.84 -14.91
C LYS A 226 12.77 -28.78 -16.09
N HIS A 227 13.18 -30.05 -15.99
CA HIS A 227 12.96 -31.08 -17.02
C HIS A 227 11.80 -32.04 -16.71
N SER A 228 11.11 -31.86 -15.58
CA SER A 228 9.94 -32.67 -15.21
C SER A 228 8.73 -32.45 -16.14
N SER A 229 8.75 -31.41 -16.98
CA SER A 229 7.62 -30.91 -17.78
C SER A 229 6.44 -30.35 -16.95
N ALA A 230 6.62 -30.22 -15.64
CA ALA A 230 5.76 -29.44 -14.75
C ALA A 230 6.53 -28.21 -14.25
N THR A 231 5.82 -27.10 -14.00
CA THR A 231 6.42 -25.88 -13.45
C THR A 231 5.56 -25.31 -12.34
N PHE A 232 6.20 -24.78 -11.30
CA PHE A 232 5.51 -24.06 -10.24
C PHE A 232 5.54 -22.56 -10.47
N GLU A 233 4.36 -21.94 -10.44
CA GLU A 233 4.19 -20.50 -10.56
C GLU A 233 3.76 -19.91 -9.22
N PRO A 234 4.65 -19.21 -8.49
CA PRO A 234 4.27 -18.57 -7.24
C PRO A 234 3.22 -17.49 -7.46
N MET A 235 2.37 -17.27 -6.47
CA MET A 235 1.42 -16.16 -6.49
C MET A 235 2.17 -14.81 -6.51
N GLU A 236 1.59 -13.81 -7.16
CA GLU A 236 2.21 -12.49 -7.39
C GLU A 236 2.66 -11.77 -6.10
N TYR A 237 2.04 -12.08 -4.96
CA TYR A 237 2.41 -11.51 -3.67
C TYR A 237 3.59 -12.20 -2.97
N ILE A 238 4.11 -13.31 -3.52
CA ILE A 238 5.32 -13.98 -3.04
C ILE A 238 6.49 -13.53 -3.90
N THR A 239 7.28 -12.61 -3.37
CA THR A 239 8.35 -11.94 -4.12
C THR A 239 9.70 -12.61 -3.91
N ASP A 240 10.63 -12.36 -4.84
CA ASP A 240 12.00 -12.86 -4.77
C ASP A 240 12.77 -12.32 -3.54
N GLU A 241 12.34 -11.17 -2.99
CA GLU A 241 12.91 -10.52 -1.81
C GLU A 241 12.67 -11.29 -0.52
N PHE A 242 11.64 -12.13 -0.46
CA PHE A 242 11.33 -12.88 0.75
C PHE A 242 12.46 -13.88 1.08
N PRO A 243 12.75 -14.11 2.38
CA PRO A 243 13.77 -15.05 2.81
C PRO A 243 13.36 -16.49 2.44
N GLY A 244 14.32 -17.39 2.37
CA GLY A 244 14.11 -18.80 2.01
C GLY A 244 15.35 -19.42 1.40
N VAL A 245 15.25 -20.65 0.92
CA VAL A 245 16.36 -21.37 0.28
C VAL A 245 16.25 -21.22 -1.24
N GLY A 246 16.95 -20.22 -1.77
CA GLY A 246 17.06 -19.95 -3.19
C GLY A 246 15.71 -19.81 -3.88
N ASN A 247 15.56 -20.51 -5.00
CA ASN A 247 14.33 -20.55 -5.81
C ASN A 247 13.41 -21.73 -5.44
N ARG A 248 13.74 -22.54 -4.43
CA ARG A 248 12.96 -23.73 -4.07
C ARG A 248 11.78 -23.38 -3.18
N HIS A 249 12.03 -22.55 -2.16
CA HIS A 249 10.97 -22.10 -1.26
C HIS A 249 11.24 -20.72 -0.69
N LYS A 250 10.15 -20.06 -0.29
CA LYS A 250 10.14 -18.74 0.35
C LYS A 250 9.37 -18.80 1.67
N TYR A 251 9.81 -18.04 2.67
CA TYR A 251 9.08 -17.88 3.92
C TYR A 251 8.11 -16.71 3.81
N VAL A 252 6.83 -16.99 4.06
CA VAL A 252 5.72 -16.09 3.75
C VAL A 252 4.73 -16.05 4.90
N PRO A 253 4.34 -14.87 5.41
CA PRO A 253 3.23 -14.78 6.35
C PRO A 253 1.92 -15.27 5.71
N GLY A 254 1.22 -16.21 6.33
CA GLY A 254 -0.08 -16.70 5.86
C GLY A 254 -1.17 -15.67 6.13
N TYR A 255 -1.48 -14.82 5.15
CA TYR A 255 -2.39 -13.68 5.36
C TYR A 255 -3.64 -13.64 4.49
N ALA A 256 -3.58 -14.20 3.29
CA ALA A 256 -4.67 -14.18 2.35
C ALA A 256 -5.67 -15.27 2.71
N GLU A 257 -6.95 -14.91 2.75
CA GLU A 257 -8.05 -15.83 2.95
C GLU A 257 -8.73 -16.08 1.61
N ARG A 258 -8.77 -17.34 1.19
CA ARG A 258 -9.68 -17.77 0.14
C ARG A 258 -10.65 -18.79 0.71
N ASN A 259 -11.92 -18.63 0.35
CA ASN A 259 -12.90 -19.70 0.56
C ASN A 259 -12.54 -20.81 -0.41
N LEU A 260 -12.22 -21.96 0.16
CA LEU A 260 -11.85 -23.15 -0.58
C LEU A 260 -12.94 -24.16 -0.27
N GLU A 261 -13.62 -24.60 -1.33
CA GLU A 261 -14.50 -25.74 -1.23
C GLU A 261 -13.62 -26.91 -0.81
N LYS A 262 -13.84 -27.43 0.41
CA LYS A 262 -13.07 -28.59 0.87
C LYS A 262 -13.38 -29.72 -0.09
N ILE A 263 -12.34 -30.43 -0.50
CA ILE A 263 -12.47 -31.61 -1.34
C ILE A 263 -13.32 -32.71 -0.64
N HIS A 264 -13.46 -32.64 0.70
CA HIS A 264 -13.92 -33.75 1.52
C HIS A 264 -14.89 -33.43 2.69
N GLN A 265 -15.39 -32.20 2.82
CA GLN A 265 -16.40 -31.85 3.84
C GLN A 265 -17.36 -30.80 3.28
N ASP A 266 -18.65 -30.87 3.62
CA ASP A 266 -19.72 -29.89 3.27
C ASP A 266 -19.50 -28.49 3.90
N GLN A 267 -18.27 -28.16 4.29
CA GLN A 267 -17.88 -26.91 4.92
C GLN A 267 -16.74 -26.26 4.13
N ASN A 268 -16.93 -24.99 3.78
CA ASN A 268 -15.88 -24.15 3.21
C ASN A 268 -14.69 -24.07 4.18
N SER A 269 -13.51 -24.47 3.72
CA SER A 269 -12.25 -24.15 4.41
C SER A 269 -11.77 -22.78 3.99
N LYS A 270 -10.98 -22.18 4.86
CA LYS A 270 -10.15 -21.03 4.49
C LYS A 270 -8.75 -21.55 4.26
N GLY A 271 -8.07 -21.08 3.22
CA GLY A 271 -6.66 -21.42 3.02
C GLY A 271 -5.85 -20.31 2.37
N PHE A 272 -4.55 -20.56 2.32
CA PHE A 272 -3.52 -19.71 1.75
C PHE A 272 -2.88 -20.40 0.56
N ILE A 273 -2.79 -19.74 -0.60
CA ILE A 273 -2.27 -20.34 -1.83
C ILE A 273 -0.83 -19.87 -2.05
N CYS A 274 0.14 -20.76 -2.07
CA CYS A 274 1.52 -20.40 -2.41
C CYS A 274 1.68 -20.15 -3.93
N GLY A 275 0.98 -20.92 -4.76
CA GLY A 275 1.12 -20.82 -6.22
C GLY A 275 0.29 -21.84 -6.96
N ARG A 276 0.65 -22.05 -8.23
CA ARG A 276 -0.06 -22.92 -9.17
C ARG A 276 0.91 -23.85 -9.87
N VAL A 277 0.49 -25.09 -10.10
CA VAL A 277 1.24 -26.04 -10.93
C VAL A 277 0.72 -25.98 -12.34
N ARG A 278 1.61 -25.67 -13.28
CA ARG A 278 1.36 -25.89 -14.71
C ARG A 278 1.92 -27.24 -15.12
N GLN A 279 1.09 -28.01 -15.82
CA GLN A 279 1.39 -29.34 -16.31
C GLN A 279 1.42 -29.35 -17.84
N LEU A 280 1.78 -30.48 -18.45
CA LEU A 280 1.70 -30.66 -19.90
C LEU A 280 0.31 -30.32 -20.43
N LYS A 281 0.21 -29.47 -21.46
CA LYS A 281 -1.07 -29.19 -22.12
C LYS A 281 -1.60 -30.46 -22.79
N PRO A 282 -2.92 -30.75 -22.75
CA PRO A 282 -4.01 -29.89 -22.28
C PRO A 282 -4.41 -30.13 -20.81
N LEU A 283 -3.54 -30.69 -19.98
CA LEU A 283 -3.87 -30.99 -18.59
C LEU A 283 -4.16 -29.70 -17.80
N PRO A 284 -5.14 -29.73 -16.90
CA PRO A 284 -5.50 -28.58 -16.07
C PRO A 284 -4.39 -28.19 -15.09
N THR A 285 -4.42 -26.93 -14.68
CA THR A 285 -3.59 -26.40 -13.59
C THR A 285 -4.30 -26.59 -12.26
N PHE A 286 -3.56 -26.79 -11.17
CA PHE A 286 -4.10 -26.81 -9.81
C PHE A 286 -3.33 -25.88 -8.89
N ASN A 287 -3.99 -25.37 -7.85
CA ASN A 287 -3.36 -24.50 -6.86
C ASN A 287 -2.62 -25.35 -5.80
N VAL A 288 -1.61 -24.78 -5.13
CA VAL A 288 -0.92 -25.43 -4.01
C VAL A 288 -0.86 -24.46 -2.84
N GLY A 289 -1.11 -24.94 -1.63
CA GLY A 289 -1.20 -24.06 -0.48
C GLY A 289 -1.35 -24.79 0.86
N PHE A 290 -1.88 -24.06 1.83
CA PHE A 290 -2.11 -24.50 3.20
C PHE A 290 -3.54 -24.21 3.64
N GLU A 291 -4.15 -25.14 4.36
CA GLU A 291 -5.44 -24.91 5.05
C GLU A 291 -5.23 -24.25 6.40
N TYR A 292 -6.03 -23.22 6.71
CA TYR A 292 -6.07 -22.61 8.03
C TYR A 292 -6.78 -23.51 9.04
N GLY A 293 -6.26 -23.52 10.27
CA GLY A 293 -6.87 -24.20 11.41
C GLY A 293 -7.89 -23.33 12.13
N MET A 294 -8.49 -23.90 13.18
CA MET A 294 -9.50 -23.24 14.01
C MET A 294 -8.94 -22.53 15.25
N ASN A 295 -7.62 -22.46 15.42
CA ASN A 295 -7.04 -21.86 16.62
C ASN A 295 -7.16 -20.33 16.60
N ASN A 296 -7.88 -19.81 17.58
CA ASN A 296 -8.20 -18.40 17.74
C ASN A 296 -7.17 -17.65 18.60
N ASP A 297 -5.95 -18.14 18.76
CA ASP A 297 -4.90 -17.39 19.46
C ASP A 297 -4.77 -15.97 18.87
N ILE A 298 -4.85 -14.97 19.74
CA ILE A 298 -4.70 -13.56 19.39
C ILE A 298 -3.40 -13.06 20.00
N ILE A 299 -2.43 -12.77 19.16
CA ILE A 299 -1.21 -12.07 19.58
C ILE A 299 -1.53 -10.58 19.59
N LYS A 300 -1.44 -9.95 20.76
CA LYS A 300 -1.67 -8.51 20.90
C LYS A 300 -0.54 -7.73 20.25
N SER A 301 -0.88 -6.64 19.56
CA SER A 301 0.13 -5.71 19.05
C SER A 301 0.80 -4.96 20.20
N THR A 302 2.07 -4.65 20.01
CA THR A 302 2.88 -3.79 20.88
C THR A 302 3.37 -2.58 20.08
N ASN A 303 3.89 -1.55 20.74
CA ASN A 303 4.44 -0.42 20.02
C ASN A 303 5.79 -0.78 19.40
N VAL A 304 5.99 -0.33 18.16
CA VAL A 304 7.31 -0.31 17.55
C VAL A 304 8.08 0.89 18.10
N ARG A 305 9.35 0.69 18.46
CA ARG A 305 10.26 1.77 18.82
C ARG A 305 11.55 1.64 18.00
N PHE A 306 12.15 2.76 17.67
CA PHE A 306 13.43 2.82 16.98
C PHE A 306 14.39 3.63 17.83
N ASP A 307 15.48 3.02 18.26
CA ASP A 307 16.42 3.60 19.21
C ASP A 307 17.86 3.26 18.81
N ASN A 308 18.71 4.27 18.68
CA ASN A 308 20.12 4.15 18.28
C ASN A 308 20.36 3.27 17.02
N GLY A 309 19.51 3.41 16.00
CA GLY A 309 19.63 2.62 14.76
C GLY A 309 19.01 1.22 14.84
N ILE A 310 18.44 0.85 15.99
CA ILE A 310 17.91 -0.49 16.25
C ILE A 310 16.39 -0.43 16.34
N LEU A 311 15.74 -1.32 15.60
CA LEU A 311 14.29 -1.48 15.61
C LEU A 311 13.89 -2.49 16.69
N PHE A 312 12.92 -2.12 17.51
CA PHE A 312 12.39 -2.99 18.56
C PHE A 312 10.87 -3.15 18.43
N CYS A 313 10.39 -4.33 18.81
CA CYS A 313 8.99 -4.64 18.99
C CYS A 313 8.73 -4.88 20.49
N GLY A 314 8.14 -3.90 21.17
CA GLY A 314 8.12 -3.88 22.64
C GLY A 314 9.53 -3.86 23.22
N SER A 315 9.88 -4.91 23.98
CA SER A 315 11.22 -5.10 24.55
C SER A 315 12.20 -5.84 23.64
N ASN A 316 11.73 -6.44 22.53
CA ASN A 316 12.55 -7.32 21.71
C ASN A 316 13.34 -6.54 20.64
N ASP A 317 14.67 -6.69 20.63
CA ASP A 317 15.54 -6.24 19.53
C ASP A 317 15.28 -7.12 18.29
N LEU A 318 15.00 -6.51 17.13
CA LEU A 318 14.63 -7.23 15.92
C LEU A 318 15.80 -7.64 15.00
N LYS A 319 17.07 -7.45 15.38
CA LYS A 319 18.23 -7.85 14.55
C LYS A 319 18.23 -9.32 14.15
N ASP A 320 17.89 -10.19 15.09
CA ASP A 320 17.89 -11.64 14.90
C ASP A 320 16.51 -12.20 14.49
N TYR A 321 15.70 -11.36 13.83
CA TYR A 321 14.36 -11.70 13.39
C TYR A 321 14.24 -11.59 11.87
N TYR A 322 13.42 -12.45 11.28
CA TYR A 322 12.78 -12.17 10.00
C TYR A 322 11.61 -11.22 10.25
N VAL A 323 11.65 -10.02 9.68
CA VAL A 323 10.63 -8.97 9.92
C VAL A 323 9.87 -8.70 8.64
N PHE A 324 8.54 -8.78 8.71
CA PHE A 324 7.63 -8.52 7.60
C PHE A 324 6.71 -7.36 7.94
N GLY A 325 6.66 -6.35 7.08
CA GLY A 325 5.77 -5.21 7.20
C GLY A 325 4.48 -5.44 6.44
N TYR A 326 3.35 -5.31 7.12
CA TYR A 326 2.01 -5.35 6.56
C TYR A 326 1.39 -3.96 6.56
N LEU A 327 0.95 -3.51 5.39
CA LEU A 327 0.17 -2.28 5.24
C LEU A 327 -1.05 -2.56 4.36
N SER A 328 -2.24 -2.53 4.94
CA SER A 328 -3.47 -2.88 4.21
C SER A 328 -3.71 -1.92 3.03
N LYS A 329 -3.96 -2.49 1.84
CA LYS A 329 -4.24 -1.72 0.61
C LYS A 329 -5.41 -0.75 0.74
N ARG A 330 -6.37 -1.04 1.64
CA ARG A 330 -7.55 -0.19 1.87
C ARG A 330 -7.20 1.20 2.41
N TYR A 331 -6.04 1.32 3.06
CA TYR A 331 -5.58 2.57 3.66
C TYR A 331 -4.45 3.22 2.86
N GLN A 332 -4.00 2.60 1.76
CA GLN A 332 -2.94 3.14 0.90
C GLN A 332 -3.54 4.07 -0.17
N LEU A 333 -3.11 5.34 -0.19
CA LEU A 333 -3.44 6.31 -1.25
C LEU A 333 -2.52 6.20 -2.48
N ILE A 334 -1.38 5.54 -2.31
CA ILE A 334 -0.37 5.26 -3.33
C ILE A 334 -0.23 3.74 -3.41
N GLU A 335 -0.35 3.19 -4.60
CA GLU A 335 -0.25 1.74 -4.80
C GLU A 335 1.10 1.19 -4.30
N GLY A 336 1.05 0.01 -3.70
CA GLY A 336 2.19 -0.66 -3.14
C GLY A 336 1.87 -2.10 -2.75
N PRO A 337 2.92 -2.91 -2.47
CA PRO A 337 2.72 -4.25 -1.96
C PRO A 337 2.09 -4.17 -0.56
N GLU A 338 1.21 -5.12 -0.27
CA GLU A 338 0.58 -5.22 1.05
C GLU A 338 1.56 -5.76 2.09
N TRP A 339 2.53 -6.57 1.64
CA TRP A 339 3.58 -7.17 2.46
C TRP A 339 4.95 -6.85 1.91
N LYS A 340 5.89 -6.51 2.80
CA LYS A 340 7.29 -6.28 2.47
C LYS A 340 8.20 -6.97 3.48
N TYR A 341 9.28 -7.57 3.01
CA TYR A 341 10.32 -8.11 3.88
C TYR A 341 11.37 -7.02 4.18
N PHE A 342 11.78 -6.91 5.44
CA PHE A 342 12.81 -5.96 5.86
C PHE A 342 14.16 -6.67 5.97
N LYS A 343 15.01 -6.45 4.96
CA LYS A 343 16.39 -6.95 4.95
C LYS A 343 17.37 -5.88 5.45
N ASP A 344 17.38 -4.72 4.80
CA ASP A 344 18.23 -3.55 5.10
C ASP A 344 17.48 -2.25 4.74
N ASN A 345 17.86 -1.10 5.32
CA ASN A 345 17.23 0.23 5.07
C ASN A 345 15.70 0.25 5.24
N ILE A 346 15.28 0.06 6.50
CA ILE A 346 13.87 -0.04 6.91
C ILE A 346 13.19 1.32 6.72
N LYS A 347 12.30 1.45 5.74
CA LYS A 347 11.31 2.54 5.71
C LYS A 347 10.06 2.09 6.43
N LEU A 348 9.74 2.76 7.53
CA LEU A 348 8.54 2.53 8.32
C LEU A 348 7.42 3.42 7.82
N HIS A 349 6.20 2.91 7.85
CA HIS A 349 5.00 3.67 7.51
C HIS A 349 3.99 3.67 8.65
N TYR A 350 3.20 4.75 8.74
CA TYR A 350 2.09 4.89 9.66
C TYR A 350 1.04 3.80 9.45
N GLY A 351 0.54 3.22 10.54
CA GLY A 351 -0.46 2.15 10.51
C GLY A 351 0.07 0.81 9.97
N GLN A 352 1.37 0.73 9.68
CA GLN A 352 2.01 -0.53 9.30
C GLN A 352 2.16 -1.44 10.53
N LEU A 353 1.85 -2.71 10.36
CA LEU A 353 2.11 -3.76 11.33
C LEU A 353 3.41 -4.48 10.98
N LEU A 354 4.26 -4.72 11.97
CA LEU A 354 5.50 -5.47 11.85
C LEU A 354 5.33 -6.84 12.46
N TYR A 355 5.49 -7.89 11.68
CA TYR A 355 5.46 -9.28 12.11
C TYR A 355 6.89 -9.79 12.20
N ALA A 356 7.34 -10.09 13.42
CA ALA A 356 8.71 -10.53 13.68
C ALA A 356 8.73 -12.02 14.06
N TYR A 357 9.57 -12.79 13.38
CA TYR A 357 9.79 -14.22 13.62
C TYR A 357 11.26 -14.46 13.94
N LYS A 358 11.56 -15.05 15.09
CA LYS A 358 12.94 -15.27 15.52
C LYS A 358 13.67 -16.20 14.54
N LYS A 359 14.83 -15.78 14.00
CA LYS A 359 15.55 -16.54 12.97
C LYS A 359 15.90 -17.96 13.44
N SER A 360 16.39 -18.10 14.67
CA SER A 360 16.71 -19.41 15.26
C SER A 360 15.55 -20.39 15.18
N ASP A 361 14.34 -19.93 15.50
CA ASP A 361 13.16 -20.79 15.57
C ASP A 361 12.68 -21.18 14.16
N VAL A 362 12.85 -20.26 13.20
CA VAL A 362 12.53 -20.50 11.79
C VAL A 362 13.52 -21.47 11.16
N ASP A 363 14.81 -21.20 11.33
CA ASP A 363 15.88 -21.99 10.74
C ASP A 363 15.91 -23.40 11.35
N GLU A 364 15.83 -23.55 12.67
CA GLU A 364 15.75 -24.86 13.35
C GLU A 364 14.55 -25.67 12.87
N ARG A 365 13.37 -25.06 12.80
CA ARG A 365 12.14 -25.78 12.48
C ARG A 365 12.07 -26.17 11.01
N TYR A 366 12.48 -25.28 10.10
CA TYR A 366 12.43 -25.57 8.68
C TYR A 366 13.60 -26.39 8.16
N ASN A 367 14.69 -26.51 8.91
CA ASN A 367 15.75 -27.49 8.64
C ASN A 367 15.31 -28.92 9.03
N ASN A 368 14.40 -29.07 10.00
CA ASN A 368 13.93 -30.38 10.50
C ASN A 368 12.75 -30.98 9.71
N PHE A 369 12.51 -30.55 8.46
CA PHE A 369 11.46 -31.06 7.55
C PHE A 369 10.01 -31.05 8.09
N ASP A 370 9.72 -30.30 9.17
CA ASP A 370 8.39 -30.30 9.78
C ASP A 370 7.47 -29.26 9.10
N ALA A 371 6.95 -29.64 7.93
CA ALA A 371 5.98 -28.84 7.16
C ALA A 371 4.68 -28.52 7.95
N ASN A 372 4.39 -29.25 9.04
CA ASN A 372 3.17 -29.09 9.84
C ASN A 372 3.23 -27.93 10.84
N LYS A 373 4.38 -27.29 11.04
CA LYS A 373 4.56 -26.31 12.11
C LYS A 373 4.77 -24.93 11.53
N ALA A 374 3.68 -24.32 11.07
CA ALA A 374 3.64 -22.88 10.85
C ALA A 374 4.15 -22.15 12.10
N ILE A 375 4.83 -21.02 11.91
CA ILE A 375 5.56 -20.35 12.99
C ILE A 375 4.80 -19.07 13.32
N PRO A 376 4.16 -18.95 14.50
CA PRO A 376 3.52 -17.71 14.88
C PRO A 376 4.59 -16.62 15.05
N PRO A 377 4.25 -15.34 14.81
CA PRO A 377 5.18 -14.25 15.08
C PRO A 377 5.50 -14.21 16.57
N SER A 378 6.77 -14.05 16.89
CA SER A 378 7.22 -13.83 18.28
C SER A 378 6.78 -12.46 18.79
N CYS A 379 6.58 -11.50 17.88
CA CYS A 379 6.09 -10.17 18.20
C CYS A 379 5.32 -9.57 17.03
N ILE A 380 4.24 -8.83 17.34
CA ILE A 380 3.53 -7.97 16.41
C ILE A 380 3.70 -6.53 16.88
N GLY A 381 4.35 -5.71 16.07
CA GLY A 381 4.57 -4.30 16.31
C GLY A 381 3.58 -3.45 15.52
N GLU A 382 3.06 -2.40 16.10
CA GLU A 382 2.22 -1.41 15.41
C GLU A 382 2.96 -0.06 15.36
N ASN A 383 3.10 0.47 14.15
CA ASN A 383 3.58 1.81 13.90
C ASN A 383 2.45 2.81 14.15
N LYS A 384 2.36 3.28 15.39
CA LYS A 384 1.34 4.24 15.82
C LYS A 384 1.55 5.63 15.24
N GLU A 385 0.52 6.45 15.33
CA GLU A 385 0.60 7.84 14.93
C GLU A 385 1.69 8.58 15.72
N LEU A 386 2.58 9.27 15.01
CA LEU A 386 3.67 10.06 15.57
C LEU A 386 3.50 11.54 15.20
N PRO A 387 3.81 12.49 16.09
CA PRO A 387 3.71 13.91 15.77
C PRO A 387 4.66 14.25 14.61
N ALA A 388 4.14 14.98 13.63
CA ALA A 388 4.91 15.45 12.49
C ALA A 388 4.45 16.84 12.08
N THR A 389 5.40 17.61 11.57
CA THR A 389 5.14 18.94 11.03
C THR A 389 5.38 18.93 9.52
N LEU A 390 4.45 19.50 8.76
CA LEU A 390 4.61 19.59 7.31
C LEU A 390 5.72 20.58 6.95
N LYS A 391 6.61 20.22 6.03
CA LYS A 391 7.75 21.03 5.60
C LYS A 391 7.91 21.01 4.08
N LEU A 392 8.80 21.87 3.57
CA LEU A 392 9.06 22.00 2.14
C LEU A 392 9.91 20.84 1.62
N ASN A 393 9.46 20.25 0.54
CA ASN A 393 10.19 19.29 -0.27
C ASN A 393 10.43 19.90 -1.67
N ILE A 394 11.62 19.75 -2.23
CA ILE A 394 11.93 20.16 -3.61
C ILE A 394 12.48 18.96 -4.37
N ASN A 395 11.86 18.65 -5.51
CA ASN A 395 12.23 17.49 -6.35
C ASN A 395 12.28 16.18 -5.56
N GLY A 396 11.38 16.02 -4.57
CA GLY A 396 11.31 14.83 -3.72
C GLY A 396 12.36 14.78 -2.59
N SER A 397 13.30 15.73 -2.51
CA SER A 397 14.26 15.86 -1.41
C SER A 397 13.89 16.94 -0.37
N PRO A 398 13.88 16.61 0.95
CA PRO A 398 13.75 17.58 2.03
C PRO A 398 14.76 18.73 1.91
N VAL A 399 14.29 19.96 2.07
CA VAL A 399 15.16 21.15 2.11
C VAL A 399 15.28 21.63 3.55
N SER A 400 16.46 22.11 3.94
CA SER A 400 16.67 22.68 5.27
C SER A 400 16.16 24.12 5.36
N GLU A 401 15.38 24.41 6.39
CA GLU A 401 15.01 25.79 6.73
C GLU A 401 16.22 26.55 7.33
N PHE A 402 16.30 27.86 7.10
CA PHE A 402 17.30 28.71 7.77
C PHE A 402 16.72 29.47 8.98
N LYS A 403 15.40 29.53 9.10
CA LYS A 403 14.68 30.18 10.20
C LYS A 403 13.32 29.52 10.39
N SER A 404 12.90 29.38 11.64
CA SER A 404 11.55 28.92 12.02
C SER A 404 10.97 29.83 13.09
N VAL A 405 9.70 30.21 12.95
CA VAL A 405 8.95 31.02 13.92
C VAL A 405 7.63 30.32 14.23
N VAL A 406 7.15 30.47 15.46
CA VAL A 406 5.80 30.04 15.84
C VAL A 406 4.94 31.31 15.98
N GLU A 407 3.87 31.41 15.21
CA GLU A 407 2.91 32.52 15.29
C GLU A 407 2.09 32.44 16.59
N GLU A 408 1.40 33.53 16.96
CA GLU A 408 0.59 33.60 18.20
C GLU A 408 -0.52 32.54 18.24
N ASP A 409 -1.02 32.11 17.07
CA ASP A 409 -2.02 31.06 16.93
C ASP A 409 -1.44 29.64 17.03
N GLY A 410 -0.12 29.52 17.23
CA GLY A 410 0.61 28.27 17.32
C GLY A 410 1.04 27.68 15.98
N THR A 411 0.79 28.36 14.85
CA THR A 411 1.19 27.91 13.52
C THR A 411 2.70 28.07 13.32
N TYR A 412 3.34 27.01 12.81
CA TYR A 412 4.76 27.08 12.44
C TYR A 412 4.94 27.77 11.10
N VAL A 413 5.91 28.69 11.04
CA VAL A 413 6.36 29.39 9.83
C VAL A 413 7.82 29.04 9.57
N PHE A 414 8.09 28.33 8.48
CA PHE A 414 9.44 27.92 8.10
C PHE A 414 9.94 28.74 6.91
N TYR A 415 11.18 29.24 6.99
CA TYR A 415 11.79 30.07 5.95
C TYR A 415 12.88 29.29 5.20
N TYR A 416 12.82 29.33 3.88
CA TYR A 416 13.72 28.63 2.98
C TYR A 416 14.32 29.60 1.97
N MET A 417 15.61 29.41 1.67
CA MET A 417 16.29 30.10 0.58
C MET A 417 16.34 29.17 -0.63
N ILE A 418 15.87 29.68 -1.78
CA ILE A 418 15.93 28.95 -3.04
C ILE A 418 16.56 29.85 -4.10
N ASP A 419 17.59 29.32 -4.76
CA ASP A 419 18.23 30.00 -5.88
C ASP A 419 17.27 30.23 -7.05
N GLU A 420 17.49 31.32 -7.77
CA GLU A 420 16.83 31.57 -9.06
C GLU A 420 16.99 30.37 -9.98
N ILE A 421 15.87 29.95 -10.59
CA ILE A 421 15.86 28.83 -11.53
C ILE A 421 16.42 29.31 -12.86
N LYS A 422 17.44 28.63 -13.39
CA LYS A 422 18.14 29.03 -14.61
C LYS A 422 17.75 28.15 -15.79
N GLY A 423 17.72 28.75 -16.99
CA GLY A 423 17.54 28.02 -18.24
C GLY A 423 16.17 27.34 -18.36
N THR A 424 16.17 26.04 -18.68
CA THR A 424 14.98 25.20 -18.84
C THR A 424 14.75 24.29 -17.63
N GLU A 425 15.44 24.53 -16.51
CA GLU A 425 15.27 23.75 -15.30
C GLU A 425 13.83 23.91 -14.77
N VAL A 426 13.24 22.80 -14.34
CA VAL A 426 11.94 22.75 -13.69
C VAL A 426 12.15 22.11 -12.33
N LYS A 427 11.72 22.81 -11.26
CA LYS A 427 11.70 22.27 -9.91
C LYS A 427 10.25 21.97 -9.49
N LEU A 428 10.07 20.94 -8.69
CA LEU A 428 8.77 20.54 -8.14
C LEU A 428 8.74 20.88 -6.65
N LEU A 429 7.92 21.85 -6.28
CA LEU A 429 7.64 22.16 -4.87
C LEU A 429 6.55 21.25 -4.34
N SER A 430 6.78 20.58 -3.22
CA SER A 430 5.76 19.78 -2.55
C SER A 430 5.90 19.85 -1.04
N CYS A 431 4.91 19.33 -0.33
CA CYS A 431 4.93 19.25 1.12
C CYS A 431 5.22 17.81 1.54
N TYR A 432 6.01 17.62 2.60
CA TYR A 432 6.23 16.32 3.23
C TYR A 432 6.04 16.41 4.74
N ALA A 433 5.72 15.29 5.38
CA ALA A 433 5.62 15.22 6.84
C ALA A 433 6.98 14.90 7.45
N ASN A 434 7.55 15.87 8.17
CA ASN A 434 8.77 15.68 8.95
C ASN A 434 8.41 15.30 10.38
N LEU A 435 8.79 14.11 10.84
CA LEU A 435 8.50 13.67 12.21
C LEU A 435 9.18 14.57 13.25
N ASP A 436 8.43 15.01 14.24
CA ASP A 436 8.94 15.82 15.35
C ASP A 436 9.84 14.92 16.23
N ASN A 437 11.05 15.37 16.56
CA ASN A 437 12.03 14.65 17.40
C ASN A 437 12.59 13.34 16.84
N HIS A 438 12.34 13.01 15.56
CA HIS A 438 12.91 11.83 14.91
C HIS A 438 13.73 12.25 13.70
N LYS A 439 15.06 12.09 13.76
CA LYS A 439 15.98 12.41 12.65
C LYS A 439 16.41 11.18 11.85
N ASN A 440 15.78 10.02 12.07
CA ASN A 440 16.19 8.80 11.42
C ASN A 440 15.52 8.62 10.06
N ASP A 441 16.31 8.30 9.05
CA ASP A 441 15.86 8.15 7.66
C ASP A 441 14.79 7.08 7.47
N ALA A 442 14.67 6.12 8.40
CA ALA A 442 13.61 5.12 8.43
C ALA A 442 12.21 5.75 8.43
N PHE A 443 12.08 7.00 8.90
CA PHE A 443 10.80 7.69 9.03
C PHE A 443 10.56 8.76 7.96
N ASN A 444 11.48 8.97 7.00
CA ASN A 444 11.33 10.04 5.99
C ASN A 444 10.06 9.90 5.14
N GLU A 445 9.52 8.68 5.01
CA GLU A 445 8.30 8.37 4.27
C GLU A 445 7.14 7.90 5.16
N TYR A 446 7.18 8.22 6.46
CA TYR A 446 6.28 7.64 7.44
C TYR A 446 4.80 7.80 7.09
N TYR A 447 4.40 8.99 6.65
CA TYR A 447 3.01 9.27 6.29
C TYR A 447 2.72 9.18 4.78
N ALA A 448 3.74 8.92 3.95
CA ALA A 448 3.64 9.04 2.49
C ALA A 448 2.65 8.06 1.85
N LYS A 449 2.37 6.91 2.49
CA LYS A 449 1.44 5.91 1.96
C LYS A 449 -0.02 6.19 2.28
N ASN A 450 -0.31 6.90 3.37
CA ASN A 450 -1.67 7.08 3.89
C ASN A 450 -2.19 8.50 3.73
N TYR A 451 -1.32 9.48 3.51
CA TYR A 451 -1.67 10.88 3.40
C TYR A 451 -1.14 11.47 2.11
N ARG A 452 -1.87 12.48 1.61
CA ARG A 452 -1.36 13.41 0.61
C ARG A 452 -1.32 14.79 1.21
N PHE A 453 -0.26 15.51 0.89
CA PHE A 453 -0.04 16.86 1.34
C PHE A 453 -0.13 17.79 0.15
N ASN A 454 -0.78 18.93 0.37
CA ASN A 454 -0.95 19.94 -0.65
C ASN A 454 -0.15 21.17 -0.29
N ILE A 455 0.38 21.80 -1.33
CA ILE A 455 1.00 23.11 -1.26
C ILE A 455 0.06 24.16 -1.89
N ILE A 456 -0.17 25.26 -1.18
CA ILE A 456 -1.04 26.36 -1.62
C ILE A 456 -0.27 27.66 -1.47
N MET A 457 -0.08 28.42 -2.54
CA MET A 457 0.46 29.78 -2.41
C MET A 457 -0.63 30.69 -1.85
N LYS A 458 -0.35 31.33 -0.71
CA LYS A 458 -1.24 32.31 -0.07
C LYS A 458 -0.90 33.73 -0.51
N LYS A 459 0.40 34.05 -0.59
CA LYS A 459 0.89 35.38 -0.94
C LYS A 459 2.16 35.29 -1.76
N THR A 460 2.30 36.14 -2.77
CA THR A 460 3.56 36.36 -3.48
C THR A 460 4.50 37.25 -2.65
N ILE A 461 5.77 37.33 -3.03
CA ILE A 461 6.79 38.12 -2.32
C ILE A 461 6.44 39.62 -2.24
N ASP A 462 5.64 40.13 -3.17
CA ASP A 462 5.10 41.50 -3.17
C ASP A 462 3.83 41.68 -2.33
N LYS A 463 3.50 40.70 -1.48
CA LYS A 463 2.35 40.68 -0.56
C LYS A 463 0.98 40.64 -1.24
N ARG A 464 0.88 40.36 -2.55
CA ARG A 464 -0.43 40.12 -3.18
C ARG A 464 -1.00 38.80 -2.72
N ILE A 465 -2.27 38.81 -2.32
CA ILE A 465 -2.99 37.58 -1.99
C ILE A 465 -3.26 36.85 -3.31
N VAL A 466 -2.83 35.59 -3.37
CA VAL A 466 -3.09 34.72 -4.52
C VAL A 466 -3.95 33.57 -4.04
N SER A 467 -4.98 33.25 -4.81
CA SER A 467 -5.80 32.05 -4.60
C SER A 467 -5.39 31.00 -5.62
N THR A 468 -4.21 30.41 -5.45
CA THR A 468 -3.84 29.28 -6.31
C THR A 468 -4.66 28.05 -5.93
N PRO A 469 -5.02 27.19 -6.89
CA PRO A 469 -5.58 25.89 -6.56
C PRO A 469 -4.62 25.11 -5.66
N SER A 470 -5.19 24.22 -4.88
CA SER A 470 -4.44 23.30 -4.03
C SER A 470 -3.81 22.22 -4.90
N GLU A 471 -2.49 22.12 -4.88
CA GLU A 471 -1.71 21.20 -5.72
C GLU A 471 -0.91 20.24 -4.83
N PHE A 472 -0.73 18.98 -5.27
CA PHE A 472 0.16 18.03 -4.59
C PHE A 472 1.63 18.39 -4.81
N GLU A 473 1.94 18.75 -6.05
CA GLU A 473 3.25 19.21 -6.48
C GLU A 473 3.03 20.41 -7.39
N LYS A 474 3.75 21.49 -7.12
CA LYS A 474 3.73 22.71 -7.92
C LYS A 474 5.02 22.80 -8.73
N SER A 475 4.87 22.73 -10.05
CA SER A 475 5.98 22.93 -10.98
C SER A 475 6.35 24.40 -11.05
N ILE A 476 7.64 24.69 -10.89
CA ILE A 476 8.21 26.03 -10.98
C ILE A 476 9.38 26.04 -11.96
N ASN A 477 9.41 27.06 -12.83
CA ASN A 477 10.48 27.34 -13.77
C ASN A 477 10.91 28.81 -13.66
N LYS A 478 11.87 29.24 -14.49
CA LYS A 478 12.39 30.62 -14.51
C LYS A 478 11.33 31.71 -14.73
N ASP A 479 10.20 31.39 -15.36
CA ASP A 479 9.15 32.33 -15.74
C ASP A 479 8.02 32.37 -14.66
N ASN A 480 8.07 31.49 -13.65
CA ASN A 480 7.11 31.47 -12.55
C ASN A 480 7.52 32.43 -11.43
N ASP A 481 6.58 33.25 -10.95
CA ASP A 481 6.72 33.92 -9.64
C ASP A 481 6.44 32.88 -8.53
N PHE A 482 7.51 32.33 -7.95
CA PHE A 482 7.43 31.29 -6.90
C PHE A 482 7.96 31.74 -5.54
N TYR A 483 8.43 32.98 -5.41
CA TYR A 483 8.84 33.53 -4.12
C TYR A 483 7.60 34.04 -3.38
N GLY A 484 7.43 33.67 -2.11
CA GLY A 484 6.22 34.01 -1.37
C GLY A 484 5.92 33.12 -0.17
N ILE A 485 4.72 33.31 0.39
CA ILE A 485 4.18 32.50 1.48
C ILE A 485 3.27 31.41 0.91
N TYR A 486 3.55 30.19 1.30
CA TYR A 486 2.83 28.98 1.01
C TYR A 486 2.24 28.41 2.29
N ALA A 487 1.21 27.58 2.16
CA ALA A 487 0.72 26.73 3.22
C ALA A 487 0.82 25.28 2.81
N CYS A 488 1.33 24.45 3.72
CA CYS A 488 1.27 23.01 3.62
C CYS A 488 0.10 22.49 4.42
N LYS A 489 -0.80 21.77 3.74
CA LYS A 489 -2.03 21.23 4.33
C LYS A 489 -2.19 19.74 4.04
N THR A 490 -2.95 19.06 4.88
CA THR A 490 -3.35 17.67 4.63
C THR A 490 -4.65 17.62 3.83
N THR A 491 -4.82 16.63 2.94
CA THR A 491 -6.09 16.41 2.23
C THR A 491 -7.19 15.80 3.10
N SER A 492 -6.87 15.36 4.31
CA SER A 492 -7.84 14.66 5.17
C SER A 492 -8.97 15.59 5.60
N GLN A 493 -10.22 15.17 5.40
CA GLN A 493 -11.41 15.90 5.87
C GLN A 493 -11.50 15.95 7.40
N THR A 494 -10.86 14.99 8.08
CA THR A 494 -10.70 15.00 9.54
C THR A 494 -9.32 15.55 9.89
N PRO A 495 -9.24 16.65 10.64
CA PRO A 495 -7.97 17.19 11.10
C PRO A 495 -7.27 16.16 11.98
N ASN A 496 -6.10 15.73 11.56
CA ASN A 496 -5.25 14.84 12.32
C ASN A 496 -4.44 15.68 13.31
N LYS A 497 -4.67 15.49 14.62
CA LYS A 497 -3.98 16.27 15.67
C LYS A 497 -2.46 16.06 15.68
N MET A 498 -1.96 14.94 15.15
CA MET A 498 -0.54 14.64 15.10
C MET A 498 0.16 15.23 13.87
N LEU A 499 -0.59 15.59 12.82
CA LEU A 499 -0.05 16.25 11.63
C LEU A 499 -0.28 17.76 11.72
N LYS A 500 0.78 18.50 12.04
CA LYS A 500 0.74 19.96 12.13
C LYS A 500 0.93 20.57 10.75
N GLU A 501 -0.10 21.30 10.30
CA GLU A 501 0.00 22.17 9.14
C GLU A 501 0.98 23.32 9.41
N SER A 502 1.56 23.88 8.35
CA SER A 502 2.56 24.93 8.46
C SER A 502 2.43 25.96 7.35
N ASN A 503 2.93 27.16 7.62
CA ASN A 503 3.23 28.14 6.59
C ASN A 503 4.72 28.05 6.22
N ILE A 504 5.01 28.27 4.95
CA ILE A 504 6.35 28.19 4.38
C ILE A 504 6.62 29.49 3.65
N VAL A 505 7.77 30.11 3.91
CA VAL A 505 8.21 31.33 3.24
C VAL A 505 9.41 30.98 2.37
N ILE A 506 9.26 31.17 1.06
CA ILE A 506 10.31 30.95 0.08
C ILE A 506 10.84 32.32 -0.34
N VAL A 507 12.15 32.53 -0.12
CA VAL A 507 12.86 33.76 -0.48
C VAL A 507 14.07 33.46 -1.37
N PRO A 508 14.56 34.44 -2.15
CA PRO A 508 15.79 34.30 -2.91
C PRO A 508 16.99 33.99 -2.00
N ALA A 509 17.99 33.28 -2.54
CA ALA A 509 19.25 33.08 -1.83
C ALA A 509 20.02 34.40 -1.67
N ASN A 510 20.93 34.45 -0.69
CA ASN A 510 21.72 35.64 -0.40
C ASN A 510 22.47 36.18 -1.64
N ASN A 511 22.53 37.51 -1.78
CA ASN A 511 23.18 38.23 -2.89
C ASN A 511 22.56 38.05 -4.28
N GLN A 512 21.35 37.46 -4.38
CA GLN A 512 20.59 37.45 -5.63
C GLN A 512 19.73 38.71 -5.78
N VAL A 513 19.68 39.26 -6.99
CA VAL A 513 18.80 40.36 -7.37
C VAL A 513 17.56 39.76 -8.00
N LEU A 514 16.45 39.73 -7.27
CA LEU A 514 15.18 39.28 -7.82
C LEU A 514 14.60 40.38 -8.71
N ARG A 515 14.50 40.14 -10.02
CA ARG A 515 13.87 41.07 -10.96
C ARG A 515 12.44 40.66 -11.24
N LEU A 516 11.48 41.32 -10.60
CA LEU A 516 10.05 41.16 -10.88
C LEU A 516 9.63 42.21 -11.90
N ILE A 517 9.24 41.80 -13.11
CA ILE A 517 8.73 42.73 -14.11
C ILE A 517 7.20 42.72 -14.05
N LYS A 518 6.60 43.86 -13.69
CA LYS A 518 5.15 44.08 -13.64
C LYS A 518 4.73 45.01 -14.78
N LYS A 519 3.98 44.51 -15.75
CA LYS A 519 3.37 45.36 -16.77
C LYS A 519 2.13 46.03 -16.19
N ILE A 520 2.06 47.36 -16.20
CA ILE A 520 0.89 48.13 -15.76
C ILE A 520 0.27 48.80 -17.01
N VAL A 521 -1.04 48.65 -17.15
CA VAL A 521 -1.81 49.34 -18.19
C VAL A 521 -2.47 50.55 -17.53
N GLN A 522 -2.01 51.77 -17.88
CA GLN A 522 -2.45 53.07 -17.34
C GLN A 522 -2.26 53.24 -15.81
N ALA A 523 -1.08 53.71 -15.41
CA ALA A 523 -0.73 53.88 -14.00
C ALA A 523 -1.48 55.03 -13.31
N LYS A 524 -2.18 54.74 -12.20
CA LYS A 524 -2.44 55.72 -11.13
C LYS A 524 -1.21 55.84 -10.23
N ALA A 525 -1.02 56.97 -9.55
CA ALA A 525 0.18 57.19 -8.73
C ALA A 525 0.39 56.15 -7.61
N GLU A 526 -0.71 55.58 -7.11
CA GLU A 526 -0.71 54.53 -6.08
C GLU A 526 -0.20 53.16 -6.58
N GLU A 527 -0.07 52.96 -7.89
CA GLU A 527 0.34 51.69 -8.49
C GLU A 527 1.86 51.56 -8.63
N LEU A 528 2.58 52.69 -8.66
CA LEU A 528 4.04 52.77 -8.63
C LEU A 528 4.53 52.97 -7.19
N ARG A 529 4.45 51.90 -6.39
CA ARG A 529 4.80 51.91 -4.97
C ARG A 529 5.78 50.82 -4.54
N CYS A 530 6.56 51.13 -3.50
CA CYS A 530 7.39 50.18 -2.76
C CYS A 530 6.85 50.05 -1.33
N MET A 531 6.65 48.83 -0.84
CA MET A 531 6.22 48.61 0.56
C MET A 531 7.32 49.08 1.52
N LYS A 532 6.96 49.48 2.75
CA LYS A 532 7.98 49.89 3.75
C LYS A 532 8.83 48.71 4.23
N GLU A 533 8.25 47.51 4.21
CA GLU A 533 8.90 46.26 4.60
C GLU A 533 8.61 45.17 3.58
N ASP A 534 9.57 44.29 3.33
CA ASP A 534 9.39 43.09 2.51
C ASP A 534 8.67 41.96 3.29
N ILE A 535 8.69 40.73 2.76
CA ILE A 535 8.04 39.56 3.38
C ILE A 535 8.80 38.98 4.58
N GLU A 536 10.10 39.31 4.73
CA GLU A 536 10.92 38.95 5.89
C GLU A 536 10.91 40.03 6.97
N GLY A 537 10.34 41.20 6.70
CA GLY A 537 10.38 42.38 7.57
C GLY A 537 11.62 43.25 7.35
N ASN A 538 12.38 43.06 6.26
CA ASN A 538 13.49 43.93 5.92
C ASN A 538 12.95 45.30 5.48
N LYS A 539 13.57 46.38 5.96
CA LYS A 539 13.11 47.75 5.69
C LYS A 539 13.53 48.19 4.29
N LEU A 540 12.70 49.01 3.66
CA LEU A 540 13.06 49.69 2.42
C LEU A 540 14.20 50.68 2.70
N ILE A 541 15.28 50.61 1.92
CA ILE A 541 16.46 51.47 2.03
C ILE A 541 16.43 52.54 0.93
N GLN A 542 16.08 52.15 -0.30
CA GLN A 542 16.17 53.00 -1.48
C GLN A 542 15.09 52.67 -2.51
N MET A 543 14.62 53.67 -3.25
CA MET A 543 13.78 53.55 -4.44
C MET A 543 14.47 54.21 -5.63
N ASP A 544 14.49 53.54 -6.79
CA ASP A 544 15.02 54.11 -8.04
C ASP A 544 13.92 54.22 -9.09
N VAL A 545 13.63 55.43 -9.54
CA VAL A 545 12.67 55.68 -10.63
C VAL A 545 13.45 55.99 -11.90
N THR A 546 13.22 55.23 -12.96
CA THR A 546 13.81 55.44 -14.29
C THR A 546 12.69 55.83 -15.25
N ILE A 547 12.68 57.10 -15.68
CA ILE A 547 11.79 57.61 -16.73
C ILE A 547 12.61 57.62 -18.03
N PRO A 548 12.04 57.21 -19.19
CA PRO A 548 12.76 57.30 -20.46
C PRO A 548 13.35 58.69 -20.68
N THR A 549 14.54 58.76 -21.27
CA THR A 549 15.27 60.02 -21.54
C THR A 549 15.73 60.83 -20.31
N GLN A 550 15.51 60.35 -19.08
CA GLN A 550 15.95 61.00 -17.85
C GLN A 550 16.99 60.18 -17.07
N LYS A 551 17.76 60.88 -16.21
CA LYS A 551 18.64 60.21 -15.24
C LYS A 551 17.81 59.51 -14.16
N VAL A 552 18.29 58.36 -13.68
CA VAL A 552 17.66 57.60 -12.60
C VAL A 552 17.49 58.48 -11.36
N ILE A 553 16.25 58.65 -10.91
CA ILE A 553 15.89 59.39 -9.71
C ILE A 553 15.97 58.44 -8.52
N LYS A 554 16.99 58.62 -7.66
CA LYS A 554 17.18 57.81 -6.45
C LYS A 554 16.56 58.50 -5.23
N PHE A 555 15.82 57.75 -4.43
CA PHE A 555 15.26 58.19 -3.15
C PHE A 555 15.73 57.24 -2.05
N PHE A 556 16.48 57.76 -1.07
CA PHE A 556 16.88 57.00 0.11
C PHE A 556 15.92 57.32 1.25
N ILE A 557 15.43 56.30 1.97
CA ILE A 557 14.43 56.51 3.04
C ILE A 557 14.97 57.37 4.18
N LYS A 558 16.30 57.42 4.37
CA LYS A 558 16.97 58.32 5.31
C LYS A 558 16.85 59.80 4.90
N ASP A 559 16.69 60.08 3.61
CA ASP A 559 16.62 61.42 3.04
C ASP A 559 15.15 61.87 2.90
N LYS A 560 14.48 62.09 4.04
CA LYS A 560 13.02 62.40 4.14
C LYS A 560 12.50 63.63 3.37
N LYS A 561 13.32 64.31 2.57
CA LYS A 561 12.98 65.59 1.91
C LYS A 561 13.31 65.58 0.40
N LYS A 562 12.56 64.80 -0.38
CA LYS A 562 12.48 65.00 -1.85
C LYS A 562 11.02 65.26 -2.24
N THR A 563 10.81 66.26 -3.08
CA THR A 563 9.50 66.84 -3.42
C THR A 563 8.54 65.90 -4.16
N ASN A 564 9.06 64.80 -4.72
CA ASN A 564 8.32 63.95 -5.67
C ASN A 564 8.07 62.53 -5.12
N PHE A 565 8.36 62.30 -3.84
CA PHE A 565 8.08 61.04 -3.16
C PHE A 565 7.22 61.33 -1.94
N ASP A 566 6.18 60.52 -1.76
CA ASP A 566 5.26 60.65 -0.63
C ASP A 566 5.07 59.29 0.04
N GLU A 567 4.56 59.31 1.27
CA GLU A 567 4.41 58.11 2.10
C GLU A 567 2.96 57.86 2.52
N ALA A 568 2.55 56.61 2.38
CA ALA A 568 1.35 56.08 3.02
C ALA A 568 1.75 55.29 4.27
N ILE A 569 0.76 54.76 5.00
CA ILE A 569 0.98 53.95 6.20
C ILE A 569 1.90 52.74 5.90
N LEU A 570 1.68 52.06 4.77
CA LEU A 570 2.31 50.77 4.46
C LEU A 570 3.33 50.82 3.31
N TYR A 571 3.43 51.92 2.57
CA TYR A 571 4.27 52.02 1.38
C TYR A 571 4.73 53.45 1.09
N TYR A 572 5.74 53.56 0.23
CA TYR A 572 6.22 54.79 -0.41
C TYR A 572 5.84 54.77 -1.89
N TYR A 573 5.51 55.92 -2.46
CA TYR A 573 5.11 56.04 -3.87
C TYR A 573 5.68 57.30 -4.51
N TYR A 574 5.80 57.28 -5.84
CA TYR A 574 6.36 58.38 -6.62
C TYR A 574 5.26 59.23 -7.27
N ILE A 575 5.27 60.53 -7.00
CA ILE A 575 4.36 61.52 -7.59
C ILE A 575 5.13 62.26 -8.68
N PRO A 576 4.81 62.08 -9.97
CA PRO A 576 5.47 62.81 -11.03
C PRO A 576 5.06 64.29 -10.97
N ASP A 577 6.00 65.19 -11.26
CA ASP A 577 5.70 66.61 -11.38
C ASP A 577 4.63 66.84 -12.45
N ASN A 578 3.71 67.78 -12.22
CA ASN A 578 2.51 68.09 -13.03
C ASN A 578 2.71 68.24 -14.56
N LYS A 579 3.94 68.19 -15.08
CA LYS A 579 4.28 68.20 -16.51
C LYS A 579 4.61 66.83 -17.12
N ILE A 580 4.75 65.77 -16.33
CA ILE A 580 5.13 64.43 -16.79
C ILE A 580 4.04 63.44 -16.39
N LYS A 581 3.07 63.16 -17.28
CA LYS A 581 2.26 61.93 -17.12
C LYS A 581 3.20 60.72 -17.19
N TYR A 582 2.89 59.64 -16.48
CA TYR A 582 3.68 58.40 -16.56
C TYR A 582 3.92 58.02 -18.03
N GLN A 583 5.17 58.11 -18.48
CA GLN A 583 5.56 57.77 -19.85
C GLN A 583 5.71 56.25 -19.98
N ASN A 584 5.56 55.74 -21.21
CA ASN A 584 5.84 54.34 -21.52
C ASN A 584 7.22 53.93 -21.01
N GLU A 585 7.40 52.69 -20.55
CA GLU A 585 8.68 52.17 -20.04
C GLU A 585 9.22 52.79 -18.72
N THR A 586 8.42 53.55 -17.96
CA THR A 586 8.82 54.05 -16.64
C THR A 586 9.02 52.91 -15.63
N LYS A 587 10.24 52.72 -15.10
CA LYS A 587 10.62 51.62 -14.18
C LYS A 587 10.82 52.11 -12.74
N LEU A 588 10.25 51.42 -11.76
CA LEU A 588 10.46 51.70 -10.32
C LEU A 588 11.18 50.52 -9.64
N LYS A 589 12.40 50.68 -9.12
CA LYS A 589 13.12 49.63 -8.39
C LYS A 589 13.03 49.85 -6.88
N CYS A 590 12.78 48.80 -6.09
CA CYS A 590 12.67 48.87 -4.64
C CYS A 590 13.83 48.11 -3.97
N HIS A 591 14.66 48.79 -3.21
CA HIS A 591 15.82 48.17 -2.56
C HIS A 591 15.53 47.98 -1.08
N TYR A 592 15.35 46.72 -0.66
CA TYR A 592 15.13 46.37 0.74
C TYR A 592 16.45 45.89 1.36
N GLY A 593 16.61 46.08 2.65
CA GLY A 593 17.75 45.51 3.33
C GLY A 593 17.68 45.64 4.82
N ASN A 594 18.51 44.81 5.43
CA ASN A 594 18.87 44.88 6.84
C ASN A 594 20.40 45.00 6.87
N GLU A 595 20.98 45.48 7.97
CA GLU A 595 22.44 45.68 8.09
C GLU A 595 23.25 44.40 7.79
N THR A 596 22.59 43.24 7.85
CA THR A 596 23.15 41.90 7.61
C THR A 596 22.85 41.28 6.23
N ARG A 597 21.87 41.78 5.46
CA ARG A 597 21.48 41.18 4.15
C ARG A 597 21.15 42.25 3.10
N LYS A 598 21.80 42.16 1.94
CA LYS A 598 21.51 42.97 0.74
C LYS A 598 20.66 42.15 -0.24
N ILE A 599 19.35 42.12 -0.04
CA ILE A 599 18.41 41.49 -0.99
C ILE A 599 17.87 42.60 -1.90
N PHE A 600 18.13 42.52 -3.19
CA PHE A 600 17.67 43.51 -4.14
C PHE A 600 16.42 42.99 -4.86
N ILE A 601 15.25 43.54 -4.56
CA ILE A 601 14.00 43.18 -5.24
C ILE A 601 13.65 44.27 -6.26
N GLU A 602 14.10 44.11 -7.49
CA GLU A 602 13.83 45.03 -8.57
C GLU A 602 12.43 44.80 -9.15
N ILE A 603 11.44 45.61 -8.76
CA ILE A 603 10.06 45.52 -9.30
C ILE A 603 9.87 46.45 -10.51
N THR A 604 10.38 46.10 -11.69
CA THR A 604 10.19 46.94 -12.88
C THR A 604 8.73 47.04 -13.27
N HIS A 605 8.11 48.20 -13.04
CA HIS A 605 6.84 48.54 -13.66
C HIS A 605 7.10 48.93 -15.12
N ASP A 606 6.27 48.47 -16.05
CA ASP A 606 6.42 48.78 -17.49
C ASP A 606 5.07 49.30 -17.99
N VAL A 607 5.03 50.60 -18.28
CA VAL A 607 3.83 51.28 -18.78
C VAL A 607 3.80 51.08 -20.29
N ASN A 608 2.76 50.44 -20.82
CA ASN A 608 2.54 50.33 -22.26
C ASN A 608 1.31 51.15 -22.68
N GLU A 609 1.47 52.05 -23.65
CA GLU A 609 0.37 52.65 -24.39
C GLU A 609 -0.15 51.63 -25.39
N GLY A 610 -1.27 51.02 -25.03
CA GLY A 610 -2.12 50.34 -25.98
C GLY A 610 -3.25 49.65 -25.23
N PRO A 611 -4.53 49.90 -25.57
CA PRO A 611 -5.55 48.95 -25.17
C PRO A 611 -5.15 47.57 -25.74
N PRO A 612 -5.46 46.46 -25.05
CA PRO A 612 -5.38 45.16 -25.70
C PRO A 612 -6.16 45.25 -27.02
N LYS A 613 -5.47 45.15 -28.15
CA LYS A 613 -6.14 44.91 -29.44
C LYS A 613 -6.98 43.66 -29.22
N ASN A 614 -8.30 43.81 -29.38
CA ASN A 614 -9.36 42.84 -29.13
C ASN A 614 -10.04 42.92 -27.75
N PHE A 615 -10.62 44.07 -27.41
CA PHE A 615 -12.00 44.02 -26.97
C PHE A 615 -12.88 44.53 -28.13
N PRO A 616 -13.91 43.78 -28.57
CA PRO A 616 -14.84 44.26 -29.57
C PRO A 616 -15.68 45.36 -28.92
N THR A 617 -15.22 46.59 -29.00
CA THR A 617 -16.05 47.77 -28.78
C THR A 617 -16.96 47.91 -30.00
N SER A 618 -18.27 47.97 -29.70
CA SER A 618 -19.44 47.96 -30.60
C SER A 618 -19.75 46.63 -31.27
N ASP A 619 -20.09 45.62 -30.47
CA ASP A 619 -21.00 44.57 -30.93
C ASP A 619 -22.35 44.88 -30.30
N ASP A 620 -23.34 45.35 -31.08
CA ASP A 620 -24.73 45.58 -30.64
C ASP A 620 -25.33 44.36 -29.92
N LYS A 621 -24.69 43.20 -30.07
CA LYS A 621 -24.94 41.95 -29.36
C LYS A 621 -24.68 42.02 -27.86
N LEU A 622 -23.70 42.78 -27.35
CA LEU A 622 -23.42 42.82 -25.91
C LEU A 622 -24.49 43.62 -25.13
N LEU A 623 -25.03 44.67 -25.76
CA LEU A 623 -26.21 45.37 -25.24
C LEU A 623 -27.45 44.48 -25.30
N LEU A 624 -27.57 43.65 -26.35
CA LEU A 624 -28.61 42.61 -26.45
C LEU A 624 -28.46 41.51 -25.38
N TYR A 625 -27.23 41.10 -25.02
CA TYR A 625 -26.95 40.11 -23.98
C TYR A 625 -27.19 40.66 -22.58
N VAL A 626 -26.81 41.90 -22.30
CA VAL A 626 -27.10 42.56 -21.01
C VAL A 626 -28.61 42.79 -20.86
N ALA A 627 -29.28 43.28 -21.91
CA ALA A 627 -30.75 43.42 -21.92
C ALA A 627 -31.46 42.06 -21.80
N GLY A 628 -30.97 41.03 -22.49
CA GLY A 628 -31.49 39.66 -22.42
C GLY A 628 -31.28 39.02 -21.04
N SER A 629 -30.14 39.24 -20.41
CA SER A 629 -29.85 38.72 -19.06
C SER A 629 -30.72 39.37 -17.99
N LEU A 630 -31.00 40.66 -18.08
CA LEU A 630 -31.92 41.37 -17.19
C LEU A 630 -33.37 40.91 -17.40
N GLY A 631 -33.78 40.68 -18.66
CA GLY A 631 -35.09 40.12 -18.99
C GLY A 631 -35.30 38.70 -18.43
N ILE A 632 -34.32 37.81 -18.60
CA ILE A 632 -34.39 36.43 -18.09
C ILE A 632 -34.40 36.41 -16.56
N THR A 633 -33.58 37.24 -15.92
CA THR A 633 -33.51 37.32 -14.45
C THR A 633 -34.83 37.85 -13.87
N GLY A 634 -35.44 38.85 -14.51
CA GLY A 634 -36.77 39.33 -14.14
C GLY A 634 -37.87 38.27 -14.31
N LEU A 635 -37.84 37.49 -15.39
CA LEU A 635 -38.81 36.44 -15.66
C LEU A 635 -38.69 35.28 -14.66
N ILE A 636 -37.48 34.92 -14.25
CA ILE A 636 -37.24 33.94 -13.17
C ILE A 636 -37.80 34.44 -11.83
N LEU A 637 -37.61 35.71 -11.49
CA LEU A 637 -38.16 36.30 -10.26
C LEU A 637 -39.70 36.33 -10.27
N ILE A 638 -40.32 36.59 -11.44
CA ILE A 638 -41.78 36.54 -11.59
C ILE A 638 -42.29 35.09 -11.43
N ILE A 639 -41.61 34.10 -11.99
CA ILE A 639 -41.98 32.68 -11.81
C ILE A 639 -41.86 32.27 -10.34
N ILE A 640 -40.77 32.63 -9.65
CA ILE A 640 -40.60 32.37 -8.23
C ILE A 640 -41.71 33.04 -7.43
N GLY A 641 -42.04 34.30 -7.73
CA GLY A 641 -43.15 35.02 -7.12
C GLY A 641 -44.50 34.35 -7.33
N ALA A 642 -44.79 33.88 -8.54
CA ALA A 642 -46.02 33.15 -8.87
C ALA A 642 -46.09 31.80 -8.14
N VAL A 643 -44.99 31.04 -8.06
CA VAL A 643 -44.92 29.79 -7.30
C VAL A 643 -45.15 30.04 -5.81
N VAL A 644 -44.53 31.06 -5.23
CA VAL A 644 -44.75 31.45 -3.84
C VAL A 644 -46.20 31.88 -3.61
N ALA A 645 -46.79 32.67 -4.51
CA ALA A 645 -48.20 33.08 -4.42
C ALA A 645 -49.16 31.88 -4.53
N ILE A 646 -48.88 30.91 -5.41
CA ILE A 646 -49.64 29.66 -5.51
C ILE A 646 -49.49 28.82 -4.24
N LEU A 647 -48.27 28.70 -3.68
CA LEU A 647 -48.03 27.99 -2.42
C LEU A 647 -48.76 28.65 -1.25
N ILE A 648 -48.79 29.99 -1.19
CA ILE A 648 -49.54 30.76 -0.19
C ILE A 648 -51.05 30.57 -0.39
N LYS A 649 -51.57 30.64 -1.62
CA LYS A 649 -52.99 30.35 -1.92
C LYS A 649 -53.35 28.90 -1.55
N LYS A 650 -52.48 27.92 -1.83
CA LYS A 650 -52.68 26.50 -1.50
C LYS A 650 -52.66 26.28 0.03
N LYS A 651 -51.78 27.00 0.75
CA LYS A 651 -51.71 26.98 2.23
C LYS A 651 -52.94 27.65 2.86
N ARG A 652 -53.45 28.75 2.29
CA ARG A 652 -54.70 29.40 2.72
C ARG A 652 -55.94 28.55 2.42
N LYS A 653 -56.01 27.86 1.27
CA LYS A 653 -57.11 26.94 0.93
C LYS A 653 -57.14 25.72 1.86
N LYS A 654 -55.96 25.17 2.24
CA LYS A 654 -55.86 24.09 3.25
C LYS A 654 -56.26 24.53 4.67
N ARG A 655 -56.04 25.79 5.05
CA ARG A 655 -56.52 26.32 6.35
C ARG A 655 -58.04 26.51 6.37
N ARG A 656 -58.64 27.05 5.29
CA ARG A 656 -60.09 27.19 5.19
C ARG A 656 -60.86 25.86 5.17
N LEU A 657 -60.27 24.78 4.63
CA LEU A 657 -60.87 23.44 4.68
C LEU A 657 -60.77 22.78 6.08
N LYS A 658 -59.78 23.15 6.90
CA LYS A 658 -59.66 22.67 8.29
C LYS A 658 -60.59 23.39 9.27
N GLU A 659 -60.97 24.63 8.96
CA GLU A 659 -61.93 25.39 9.78
C GLU A 659 -63.39 25.09 9.43
N LEU A 660 -63.66 24.53 8.24
CA LEU A 660 -64.99 24.04 7.84
C LEU A 660 -65.29 22.59 8.27
N SER A 661 -64.30 21.86 8.82
CA SER A 661 -64.49 20.48 9.34
C SER A 661 -64.67 20.40 10.85
N LEU A 662 -64.75 21.54 11.56
CA LEU A 662 -64.87 21.60 13.03
C LEU A 662 -66.19 22.20 13.53
N SER A 663 -67.17 22.39 12.65
CA SER A 663 -68.47 22.97 13.00
C SER A 663 -69.63 22.25 12.31
N LYS A 664 -69.90 21.01 12.74
CA LYS A 664 -71.28 20.48 12.84
C LYS A 664 -71.33 19.13 13.59
N SER A 665 -72.16 19.12 14.64
CA SER A 665 -72.82 17.99 15.34
C SER A 665 -71.91 16.93 15.99
N GLY A 666 -71.95 16.63 17.29
CA GLY A 666 -73.05 16.76 18.25
C GLY A 666 -73.95 15.51 18.23
N LEU A 667 -73.99 14.82 19.38
CA LEU A 667 -74.91 13.77 19.86
C LEU A 667 -74.49 12.29 19.84
N SER A 668 -74.54 11.73 21.07
CA SER A 668 -74.67 10.33 21.53
C SER A 668 -73.49 9.38 21.27
N GLY A 669 -72.99 8.59 22.22
CA GLY A 669 -73.32 8.29 23.61
C GLY A 669 -72.44 7.12 24.06
N GLY A 670 -72.23 6.96 25.38
CA GLY A 670 -71.85 5.66 25.95
C GLY A 670 -70.42 5.48 26.47
N LEU A 671 -70.25 5.82 27.75
CA LEU A 671 -69.64 4.99 28.81
C LEU A 671 -68.20 4.45 28.62
N ASN A 672 -67.26 5.09 29.31
CA ASN A 672 -66.33 4.39 30.21
C ASN A 672 -65.69 5.37 31.21
N LYS A 673 -66.01 5.24 32.49
CA LYS A 673 -65.30 5.89 33.60
C LYS A 673 -65.56 5.16 34.92
N SER A 674 -64.46 4.74 35.55
CA SER A 674 -64.24 4.83 37.00
C SER A 674 -62.72 4.80 37.20
N SER A 675 -62.07 5.94 37.52
CA SER A 675 -61.97 6.61 38.83
C SER A 675 -60.96 5.91 39.75
N THR A 676 -59.94 6.58 40.27
CA THR A 676 -60.00 7.46 41.46
C THR A 676 -58.61 8.10 41.64
N SER A 677 -58.43 9.43 41.69
CA SER A 677 -58.66 10.43 42.77
C SER A 677 -57.65 10.29 43.94
N LYS A 678 -56.98 11.31 44.50
CA LYS A 678 -57.37 12.64 45.04
C LYS A 678 -56.09 13.51 45.16
N SER A 679 -56.00 14.78 44.74
CA SER A 679 -56.60 16.05 45.26
C SER A 679 -56.05 16.43 46.66
N LYS A 680 -55.27 17.50 46.85
CA LYS A 680 -55.62 18.92 47.18
C LYS A 680 -54.47 19.42 48.10
N SER A 681 -54.10 20.68 48.33
CA SER A 681 -54.47 22.02 47.85
C SER A 681 -53.62 23.03 48.66
N LEU A 682 -53.52 24.25 48.12
CA LEU A 682 -53.45 25.55 48.81
C LEU A 682 -52.11 26.15 49.25
N MET A 683 -52.12 27.46 49.04
CA MET A 683 -51.04 28.44 48.92
C MET A 683 -50.76 29.13 50.25
N THR A 684 -49.61 29.80 50.31
CA THR A 684 -49.23 31.06 51.02
C THR A 684 -47.81 30.88 51.58
N ALA A 685 -46.95 31.88 51.75
CA ALA A 685 -46.76 33.17 51.13
C ALA A 685 -45.26 33.51 51.36
N SER A 686 -44.71 34.38 50.54
CA SER A 686 -43.36 34.93 50.59
C SER A 686 -42.91 35.41 51.99
N SER A 687 -41.64 35.19 52.36
CA SER A 687 -40.60 36.22 52.20
C SER A 687 -39.24 35.86 52.81
N LYS A 688 -38.20 36.35 52.13
CA LYS A 688 -36.91 36.85 52.61
C LYS A 688 -35.91 35.90 53.30
N ARG A 689 -34.95 35.46 52.47
CA ARG A 689 -33.53 35.87 52.50
C ARG A 689 -32.78 35.68 53.84
N SER A 690 -31.93 34.64 53.90
CA SER A 690 -30.53 34.77 54.35
C SER A 690 -29.73 33.47 54.21
N SER A 691 -28.53 33.63 53.62
CA SER A 691 -27.24 33.07 54.06
C SER A 691 -27.07 31.53 54.14
N SER A 692 -26.35 30.90 53.21
CA SER A 692 -24.89 30.81 53.05
C SER A 692 -24.24 29.64 53.81
N LYS A 693 -23.49 28.83 53.03
CA LYS A 693 -22.38 27.93 53.41
C LYS A 693 -22.75 26.79 54.36
N SER A 694 -22.23 25.57 54.27
CA SER A 694 -21.21 24.92 53.44
C SER A 694 -21.27 23.42 53.76
N ILE A 695 -21.01 22.59 52.74
CA ILE A 695 -20.35 21.25 52.71
C ILE A 695 -19.76 20.82 54.08
N PRO A 696 -19.82 19.53 54.56
CA PRO A 696 -19.41 18.37 53.75
C PRO A 696 -19.90 16.92 54.10
N ASN A 697 -19.65 16.04 53.13
CA ASN A 697 -19.10 14.66 53.23
C ASN A 697 -19.88 13.43 53.74
N SER A 698 -19.43 12.32 53.11
CA SER A 698 -19.38 10.90 53.52
C SER A 698 -20.61 10.08 53.11
N LYS A 699 -20.54 8.99 52.32
CA LYS A 699 -19.65 7.83 52.09
C LYS A 699 -20.41 6.53 52.44
N SER A 700 -20.04 5.47 51.71
CA SER A 700 -20.36 4.04 51.88
C SER A 700 -21.68 3.58 51.23
N MET A 701 -21.62 2.77 50.15
CA MET A 701 -21.31 1.32 50.06
C MET A 701 -22.39 0.43 50.69
N LYS A 702 -23.11 -0.34 49.87
CA LYS A 702 -22.86 -1.80 49.64
C LYS A 702 -23.94 -2.46 48.77
N THR A 703 -23.47 -3.17 47.75
CA THR A 703 -23.87 -4.49 47.23
C THR A 703 -25.33 -4.95 47.24
N THR A 704 -25.79 -5.49 46.09
CA THR A 704 -26.29 -6.88 46.01
C THR A 704 -26.42 -7.37 44.56
N SER A 705 -26.13 -8.66 44.42
CA SER A 705 -26.16 -9.51 43.24
C SER A 705 -27.57 -9.77 42.67
N SER A 706 -27.68 -9.96 41.35
CA SER A 706 -28.50 -11.05 40.80
C SER A 706 -28.18 -11.34 39.33
N THR A 707 -28.17 -12.64 39.06
CA THR A 707 -28.01 -13.34 37.79
C THR A 707 -29.30 -13.20 36.96
N SER A 708 -29.23 -12.90 35.66
CA SER A 708 -30.20 -13.42 34.68
C SER A 708 -29.72 -13.30 33.23
N LYS A 709 -30.21 -14.27 32.45
CA LYS A 709 -29.80 -14.68 31.11
C LYS A 709 -30.36 -13.76 30.00
N SER A 710 -29.60 -13.68 28.90
CA SER A 710 -30.08 -13.82 27.51
C SER A 710 -31.09 -12.82 26.94
N LYS A 711 -30.61 -11.92 26.06
CA LYS A 711 -31.00 -11.75 24.63
C LYS A 711 -30.50 -10.39 24.13
N ASN A 712 -29.40 -10.35 23.38
CA ASN A 712 -29.03 -9.16 22.61
C ASN A 712 -29.36 -9.38 21.13
N ASN A 713 -30.42 -8.71 20.70
CA ASN A 713 -30.67 -8.29 19.33
C ASN A 713 -29.54 -7.36 18.90
N LEU A 714 -28.83 -7.70 17.81
CA LEU A 714 -27.97 -6.75 17.11
C LEU A 714 -28.56 -6.40 15.75
N ASN A 715 -28.61 -5.09 15.51
CA ASN A 715 -29.23 -4.43 14.38
C ASN A 715 -28.56 -4.78 13.05
N ASN A 716 -29.38 -5.20 12.08
CA ASN A 716 -29.07 -5.19 10.66
C ASN A 716 -29.18 -3.75 10.13
N ILE A 717 -28.06 -3.12 9.78
CA ILE A 717 -28.04 -1.89 8.98
C ILE A 717 -27.88 -2.30 7.51
N LYS A 718 -28.95 -2.07 6.75
CA LYS A 718 -29.05 -2.27 5.30
C LYS A 718 -28.65 -0.95 4.62
N ILE A 719 -27.47 -0.89 4.00
CA ILE A 719 -27.06 0.24 3.15
C ILE A 719 -27.17 -0.18 1.69
N THR A 720 -28.16 0.38 1.02
CA THR A 720 -28.41 0.28 -0.41
C THR A 720 -27.50 1.28 -1.15
N ALA A 721 -26.50 0.80 -1.88
CA ALA A 721 -25.74 1.62 -2.83
C ALA A 721 -26.23 1.34 -4.25
N ASN A 722 -26.95 2.31 -4.81
CA ASN A 722 -27.44 2.30 -6.19
C ASN A 722 -26.33 2.88 -7.08
N ILE A 723 -25.57 2.04 -7.78
CA ILE A 723 -24.59 2.48 -8.79
C ILE A 723 -25.16 2.15 -10.17
N LYS A 724 -25.62 3.18 -10.89
CA LYS A 724 -25.91 3.12 -12.32
C LYS A 724 -24.61 3.31 -13.10
N THR A 725 -24.00 2.22 -13.56
CA THR A 725 -22.99 2.25 -14.62
C THR A 725 -23.68 2.20 -15.99
N LYS A 726 -23.61 3.31 -16.74
CA LYS A 726 -23.84 3.30 -18.19
C LYS A 726 -22.50 3.00 -18.87
N SER A 727 -22.34 1.79 -19.38
CA SER A 727 -21.34 1.47 -20.40
C SER A 727 -21.85 1.95 -21.76
N LYS A 728 -21.02 2.69 -22.49
CA LYS A 728 -21.18 2.88 -23.94
C LYS A 728 -19.88 2.45 -24.60
N SER A 729 -19.97 1.32 -25.29
CA SER A 729 -18.98 0.84 -26.24
C SER A 729 -18.92 1.78 -27.44
N GLY A 730 -17.71 2.05 -27.94
CA GLY A 730 -17.50 2.72 -29.21
C GLY A 730 -16.11 2.41 -29.73
N SER A 731 -16.01 1.37 -30.56
CA SER A 731 -14.84 1.10 -31.39
C SER A 731 -14.61 2.25 -32.37
N LYS A 732 -13.35 2.64 -32.62
CA LYS A 732 -12.95 3.11 -33.95
C LYS A 732 -11.46 2.89 -34.19
N ILE A 733 -11.22 2.34 -35.37
CA ILE A 733 -9.97 1.93 -35.99
C ILE A 733 -9.40 3.10 -36.83
N SER A 734 -8.06 3.14 -36.95
CA SER A 734 -7.22 3.85 -37.94
C SER A 734 -7.14 5.39 -37.82
N LYS A 735 -6.04 6.10 -38.15
CA LYS A 735 -4.99 5.88 -39.17
C LYS A 735 -3.65 6.52 -38.75
N ILE A 736 -2.62 5.97 -39.38
CA ILE A 736 -1.26 6.47 -39.63
C ILE A 736 -1.22 7.96 -40.02
N HIS A 737 -0.29 8.72 -39.42
CA HIS A 737 0.74 9.48 -40.13
C HIS A 737 1.93 9.75 -39.22
#